data_AF-A0A951W4J0-F1
#
_entry.id   AF-A0A951W4J0-F1
#
_cell.length_a   1.000
_cell.length_b   1.000
_cell.length_c   1.000
_cell.angle_alpha   90.00
_cell.angle_beta   90.00
_cell.angle_gamma   90.00
#
_symmetry.space_group_name_H-M   'P 1'
#
loop_
_entity.id
_entity.type
_entity.pdbx_description
1 polymer ?
#
loop_
_entity_poly.entity_id
_entity_poly.type
_entity_poly.pdbx_seq_one_letter_code
_entity_poly.pdbx_strand_id
1 'polypeptide(L)'
;MTGSGLSPERLLRAAAGLWAAGLVLALSPMTLDPAGPPKMLATGAFAALAALAWAWNGRGRQSAGPGFTALVWAWFAWQAVCALASDFPANSLFALREPLAWALVATGAALCVRWPAHFWRWAAALLAALCLSSLYGIAQRFGWDPFPWGMRNVAEYRLSPATFANPNVAGHALALGLVIAGALCARSALTLPAAALLFAHLWLTGMRGGMLAVAAAGVMALAFWDAGRIGRFHGRRVAGALAIFVLIGAMGAGVVAARTHARQGLWLPGDGSMVLRYNGWHGAARMLAENPATGVGPGNYALENAAYWTDFERRWFALRGMKNGHAHNELLEAAAEAGLPGLALFLALLAWPLAAGLAFADRGPTREHRKMGLTAALVAVAAGVDGLFGFNLHTPAAAGIFFFVGGALDGIMREAARDAVEVPSSGHGGWRRTARLAVAFPVAAVVLWAGVLQYRAESRLLWTQGLLEWLNTPGAPRHPADPELLGARRQLEASSAAFPWEARFPDALGRLLLATGDHAGAAAAFETAFTRAPHDPVVLSLLGRALAGEAEQWHAAKRSGAGQVLKRALSAARRAERLCPMLAAPQEALWRVAALQAEMAETADPPQRPWNELAWTSSRKALQYGAAPAMEHHKTRARAALALKMPKDAVQAVEQGLNMDPSDMALWELLERALPEPETNPVVFAMARNAYVRLKPAATRFPDALVAAAGVMVRSCGKAPYPSPADRIVREVFRLLPDHPGARNLAVTAGFNLEEETILEETAP
;
A
#
# COMPACT_ATOMS: atom_id res chain seq x y z
N MET A 1 -56.13 -24.39 -8.75
CA MET A 1 -55.48 -23.78 -7.56
C MET A 1 -53.98 -24.02 -7.66
N THR A 2 -53.27 -23.06 -8.25
CA THR A 2 -51.87 -23.15 -8.67
C THR A 2 -50.97 -22.55 -7.59
N GLY A 3 -50.17 -23.40 -6.92
CA GLY A 3 -49.25 -22.98 -5.87
C GLY A 3 -48.26 -21.92 -6.37
N SER A 4 -48.48 -20.68 -5.94
CA SER A 4 -47.60 -19.52 -6.09
C SER A 4 -46.37 -19.61 -5.19
N GLY A 5 -45.69 -20.75 -5.19
CA GLY A 5 -44.41 -20.92 -4.49
C GLY A 5 -43.31 -20.16 -5.21
N LEU A 6 -42.53 -19.37 -4.48
CA LEU A 6 -41.29 -18.75 -4.98
C LEU A 6 -40.32 -19.85 -5.43
N SER A 7 -40.15 -20.04 -6.74
CA SER A 7 -39.15 -20.99 -7.23
C SER A 7 -37.73 -20.50 -6.87
N PRO A 8 -36.80 -21.40 -6.50
CA PRO A 8 -35.43 -21.03 -6.11
C PRO A 8 -34.71 -20.14 -7.14
N GLU A 9 -34.99 -20.33 -8.43
CA GLU A 9 -34.44 -19.50 -9.50
C GLU A 9 -35.00 -18.07 -9.50
N ARG A 10 -36.29 -17.87 -9.16
CA ARG A 10 -36.88 -16.53 -9.04
C ARG A 10 -36.27 -15.79 -7.85
N LEU A 11 -36.08 -16.46 -6.73
CA LEU A 11 -35.38 -15.92 -5.56
C LEU A 11 -33.95 -15.52 -5.91
N LEU A 12 -33.19 -16.40 -6.56
CA LEU A 12 -31.81 -16.11 -6.94
C LEU A 12 -31.71 -14.95 -7.94
N ARG A 13 -32.68 -14.79 -8.85
CA ARG A 13 -32.76 -13.61 -9.74
C ARG A 13 -33.04 -12.31 -8.99
N ALA A 14 -33.98 -12.33 -8.04
CA ALA A 14 -34.26 -11.18 -7.20
C ALA A 14 -33.03 -10.80 -6.34
N ALA A 15 -32.38 -11.81 -5.75
CA ALA A 15 -31.13 -11.65 -5.01
C ALA A 15 -30.01 -11.09 -5.89
N ALA A 16 -29.87 -11.52 -7.14
CA ALA A 16 -28.89 -10.98 -8.08
C ALA A 16 -29.11 -9.48 -8.38
N GLY A 17 -30.37 -9.04 -8.48
CA GLY A 17 -30.70 -7.62 -8.66
C GLY A 17 -30.37 -6.77 -7.41
N LEU A 18 -30.71 -7.27 -6.22
CA LEU A 18 -30.35 -6.63 -4.95
C LEU A 18 -28.82 -6.60 -4.74
N TRP A 19 -28.14 -7.70 -5.08
CA TRP A 19 -26.70 -7.79 -5.04
C TRP A 19 -26.04 -6.80 -6.00
N ALA A 20 -26.56 -6.57 -7.22
CA ALA A 20 -26.03 -5.54 -8.11
C ALA A 20 -26.06 -4.14 -7.49
N ALA A 21 -27.12 -3.82 -6.74
CA ALA A 21 -27.21 -2.57 -5.99
C ALA A 21 -26.18 -2.54 -4.84
N GLY A 22 -26.09 -3.60 -4.03
CA GLY A 22 -25.10 -3.71 -2.95
C GLY A 22 -23.65 -3.67 -3.43
N LEU A 23 -23.36 -4.30 -4.57
CA LEU A 23 -22.04 -4.33 -5.21
C LEU A 23 -21.55 -2.92 -5.55
N VAL A 24 -22.45 -2.01 -5.91
CA VAL A 24 -22.12 -0.64 -6.29
C VAL A 24 -22.22 0.31 -5.10
N LEU A 25 -23.28 0.22 -4.31
CA LEU A 25 -23.68 1.23 -3.32
C LEU A 25 -23.26 0.92 -1.88
N ALA A 26 -22.86 -0.32 -1.57
CA ALA A 26 -22.49 -0.66 -0.19
C ALA A 26 -21.20 0.07 0.22
N LEU A 27 -21.30 0.84 1.29
CA LEU A 27 -20.22 1.60 1.90
C LEU A 27 -20.32 1.46 3.43
N SER A 28 -19.19 1.46 4.12
CA SER A 28 -19.16 1.45 5.58
C SER A 28 -18.07 2.36 6.13
N PRO A 29 -18.38 3.31 7.03
CA PRO A 29 -17.36 4.11 7.71
C PRO A 29 -16.62 3.33 8.82
N MET A 30 -17.03 2.07 9.07
CA MET A 30 -16.51 1.25 10.17
C MET A 30 -15.37 0.33 9.71
N THR A 31 -14.83 0.52 8.52
CA THR A 31 -13.73 -0.29 7.95
C THR A 31 -12.64 0.63 7.40
N LEU A 32 -11.39 0.17 7.45
CA LEU A 32 -10.24 0.95 6.95
C LEU A 32 -10.36 1.23 5.45
N ASP A 33 -10.69 0.21 4.64
CA ASP A 33 -11.29 0.41 3.33
C ASP A 33 -12.82 0.52 3.47
N PRO A 34 -13.42 1.71 3.27
CA PRO A 34 -14.87 1.89 3.39
C PRO A 34 -15.69 1.30 2.23
N ALA A 35 -15.04 0.89 1.13
CA ALA A 35 -15.72 0.43 -0.08
C ALA A 35 -15.64 -1.09 -0.30
N GLY A 36 -14.48 -1.70 -0.14
CA GLY A 36 -14.25 -3.12 -0.48
C GLY A 36 -14.98 -4.13 0.43
N PRO A 37 -14.70 -4.14 1.75
CA PRO A 37 -15.28 -5.08 2.70
C PRO A 37 -16.82 -5.18 2.68
N PRO A 38 -17.61 -4.09 2.70
CA PRO A 38 -19.07 -4.19 2.65
C PRO A 38 -19.57 -4.78 1.30
N LYS A 39 -18.89 -4.51 0.18
CA LYS A 39 -19.21 -5.11 -1.13
C LYS A 39 -18.89 -6.59 -1.16
N MET A 40 -17.77 -7.00 -0.58
CA MET A 40 -17.40 -8.41 -0.46
C MET A 40 -18.34 -9.17 0.48
N LEU A 41 -18.85 -8.54 1.54
CA LEU A 41 -19.88 -9.13 2.40
C LEU A 41 -21.20 -9.36 1.63
N ALA A 42 -21.67 -8.35 0.89
CA ALA A 42 -22.86 -8.49 0.04
C ALA A 42 -22.66 -9.56 -1.05
N THR A 43 -21.46 -9.64 -1.62
CA THR A 43 -21.07 -10.66 -2.59
C THR A 43 -21.02 -12.05 -1.97
N GLY A 44 -20.49 -12.19 -0.75
CA GLY A 44 -20.50 -13.44 0.00
C GLY A 44 -21.92 -13.95 0.26
N ALA A 45 -22.86 -13.06 0.57
CA ALA A 45 -24.28 -13.42 0.73
C ALA A 45 -24.90 -13.95 -0.57
N PHE A 46 -24.66 -13.28 -1.70
CA PHE A 46 -25.13 -13.77 -2.99
C PHE A 46 -24.44 -15.08 -3.41
N ALA A 47 -23.13 -15.21 -3.18
CA ALA A 47 -22.35 -16.41 -3.45
C ALA A 47 -22.84 -17.62 -2.63
N ALA A 48 -23.19 -17.42 -1.36
CA ALA A 48 -23.79 -18.45 -0.52
C ALA A 48 -25.16 -18.89 -1.05
N LEU A 49 -26.02 -17.94 -1.44
CA LEU A 49 -27.29 -18.26 -2.09
C LEU A 49 -27.09 -19.02 -3.40
N ALA A 50 -26.07 -18.66 -4.19
CA ALA A 50 -25.72 -19.36 -5.43
C ALA A 50 -25.26 -20.81 -5.17
N ALA A 51 -24.44 -21.05 -4.13
CA ALA A 51 -24.01 -22.39 -3.72
C ALA A 51 -25.21 -23.27 -3.33
N LEU A 52 -26.10 -22.74 -2.49
CA LEU A 52 -27.31 -23.46 -2.05
C LEU A 52 -28.27 -23.73 -3.22
N ALA A 53 -28.45 -22.75 -4.10
CA ALA A 53 -29.27 -22.90 -5.31
C ALA A 53 -28.70 -23.93 -6.28
N TRP A 54 -27.36 -24.01 -6.43
CA TRP A 54 -26.70 -25.04 -7.23
C TRP A 54 -27.01 -26.45 -6.71
N ALA A 55 -26.88 -26.65 -5.40
CA ALA A 55 -27.17 -27.93 -4.77
C ALA A 55 -28.65 -28.34 -4.91
N TRP A 56 -29.56 -27.36 -4.79
CA TRP A 56 -30.99 -27.57 -4.92
C TRP A 56 -31.41 -27.92 -6.35
N ASN A 57 -30.89 -27.17 -7.33
CA ASN A 57 -31.34 -27.28 -8.71
C ASN A 57 -30.72 -28.45 -9.48
N GLY A 58 -29.60 -29.03 -9.00
CA GLY A 58 -29.16 -30.42 -9.14
C GLY A 58 -29.24 -31.14 -10.49
N ARG A 59 -29.63 -30.49 -11.57
CA ARG A 59 -29.53 -31.00 -12.92
C ARG A 59 -28.13 -30.63 -13.35
N GLY A 60 -27.21 -31.62 -13.28
CA GLY A 60 -25.95 -31.57 -14.00
C GLY A 60 -26.29 -31.51 -15.48
N ARG A 61 -26.63 -30.31 -15.94
CA ARG A 61 -27.05 -30.07 -17.30
C ARG A 61 -25.77 -30.03 -18.12
N GLN A 62 -25.34 -31.22 -18.53
CA GLN A 62 -24.16 -31.42 -19.36
C GLN A 62 -24.31 -30.57 -20.63
N SER A 63 -23.39 -29.65 -20.83
CA SER A 63 -23.09 -29.08 -22.15
C SER A 63 -22.01 -29.92 -22.81
N ALA A 64 -21.92 -29.88 -24.13
CA ALA A 64 -20.92 -30.61 -24.91
C ALA A 64 -19.45 -30.17 -24.66
N GLY A 65 -19.19 -29.17 -23.79
CA GLY A 65 -17.85 -28.69 -23.43
C GLY A 65 -17.83 -27.78 -22.20
N PRO A 66 -16.63 -27.38 -21.71
CA PRO A 66 -16.48 -26.52 -20.55
C PRO A 66 -16.87 -25.07 -20.88
N GLY A 67 -17.97 -24.59 -20.28
CA GLY A 67 -18.37 -23.18 -20.33
C GLY A 67 -17.56 -22.30 -19.37
N PHE A 68 -17.82 -20.99 -19.35
CA PHE A 68 -17.15 -20.02 -18.48
C PHE A 68 -17.07 -20.49 -17.02
N THR A 69 -18.17 -21.01 -16.47
CA THR A 69 -18.21 -21.47 -15.08
C THR A 69 -17.18 -22.56 -14.79
N ALA A 70 -16.98 -23.51 -15.70
CA ALA A 70 -15.98 -24.57 -15.54
C ALA A 70 -14.56 -23.99 -15.55
N LEU A 71 -14.30 -23.00 -16.40
CA LEU A 71 -13.02 -22.32 -16.48
C LEU A 71 -12.71 -21.51 -15.22
N VAL A 72 -13.70 -20.82 -14.65
CA VAL A 72 -13.53 -20.09 -13.38
C VAL A 72 -13.22 -21.06 -12.24
N TRP A 73 -13.84 -22.24 -12.20
CA TRP A 73 -13.52 -23.27 -11.20
C TRP A 73 -12.12 -23.89 -11.41
N ALA A 74 -11.68 -24.06 -12.66
CA ALA A 74 -10.31 -24.49 -12.96
C ALA A 74 -9.28 -23.44 -12.52
N TRP A 75 -9.55 -22.16 -12.78
CA TRP A 75 -8.75 -21.04 -12.27
C TRP A 75 -8.70 -21.03 -10.74
N PHE A 76 -9.86 -21.11 -10.06
CA PHE A 76 -9.91 -21.19 -8.60
C PHE A 76 -9.14 -22.40 -8.04
N ALA A 77 -9.28 -23.58 -8.64
CA ALA A 77 -8.56 -24.78 -8.21
C ALA A 77 -7.04 -24.59 -8.31
N TRP A 78 -6.57 -23.95 -9.39
CA TRP A 78 -5.16 -23.62 -9.55
C TRP A 78 -4.68 -22.58 -8.51
N GLN A 79 -5.47 -21.53 -8.25
CA GLN A 79 -5.18 -20.57 -7.18
C GLN A 79 -5.05 -21.29 -5.82
N ALA A 80 -5.89 -22.30 -5.55
CA ALA A 80 -5.84 -23.06 -4.31
C ALA A 80 -4.57 -23.91 -4.18
N VAL A 81 -4.08 -24.49 -5.28
CA VAL A 81 -2.77 -25.16 -5.31
C VAL A 81 -1.64 -24.17 -5.03
N CYS A 82 -1.66 -22.99 -5.67
CA CYS A 82 -0.66 -21.95 -5.45
C CYS A 82 -0.68 -21.42 -4.02
N ALA A 83 -1.87 -21.30 -3.40
CA ALA A 83 -2.00 -20.88 -2.01
C ALA A 83 -1.37 -21.84 -1.01
N LEU A 84 -1.45 -23.15 -1.27
CA LEU A 84 -0.82 -24.17 -0.44
C LEU A 84 0.70 -24.26 -0.66
N ALA A 85 1.17 -23.93 -1.87
CA ALA A 85 2.58 -23.94 -2.23
C ALA A 85 3.33 -22.66 -1.84
N SER A 86 2.61 -21.64 -1.37
CA SER A 86 3.17 -20.33 -1.03
C SER A 86 4.00 -20.34 0.26
N ASP A 87 4.98 -19.43 0.35
CA ASP A 87 5.71 -19.12 1.58
C ASP A 87 4.81 -18.47 2.67
N PHE A 88 3.65 -17.92 2.29
CA PHE A 88 2.66 -17.33 3.22
C PHE A 88 1.28 -17.99 3.08
N PRO A 89 1.14 -19.28 3.41
CA PRO A 89 -0.08 -20.03 3.14
C PRO A 89 -1.29 -19.47 3.90
N ALA A 90 -1.10 -18.92 5.11
CA ALA A 90 -2.20 -18.31 5.86
C ALA A 90 -2.83 -17.10 5.14
N ASN A 91 -2.00 -16.22 4.56
CA ASN A 91 -2.49 -15.09 3.78
C ASN A 91 -3.10 -15.55 2.47
N SER A 92 -2.44 -16.45 1.74
CA SER A 92 -2.97 -16.95 0.47
C SER A 92 -4.27 -17.73 0.61
N LEU A 93 -4.41 -18.57 1.63
CA LEU A 93 -5.65 -19.30 1.90
C LEU A 93 -6.80 -18.33 2.23
N PHE A 94 -6.51 -17.25 2.96
CA PHE A 94 -7.51 -16.22 3.19
C PHE A 94 -7.82 -15.42 1.91
N ALA A 95 -6.82 -15.15 1.07
CA ALA A 95 -6.98 -14.49 -0.22
C ALA A 95 -7.95 -15.24 -1.15
N LEU A 96 -7.99 -16.59 -1.08
CA LEU A 96 -8.91 -17.43 -1.87
C LEU A 96 -10.41 -17.13 -1.68
N ARG A 97 -10.81 -16.40 -0.63
CA ARG A 97 -12.20 -15.96 -0.44
C ARG A 97 -12.74 -15.18 -1.65
N GLU A 98 -11.90 -14.38 -2.31
CA GLU A 98 -12.29 -13.58 -3.47
C GLU A 98 -12.52 -14.43 -4.73
N PRO A 99 -11.56 -15.23 -5.22
CA PRO A 99 -11.79 -16.10 -6.38
C PRO A 99 -12.90 -17.13 -6.12
N LEU A 100 -13.07 -17.61 -4.88
CA LEU A 100 -14.21 -18.46 -4.51
C LEU A 100 -15.54 -17.72 -4.68
N ALA A 101 -15.64 -16.49 -4.16
CA ALA A 101 -16.84 -15.67 -4.31
C ALA A 101 -17.15 -15.43 -5.79
N TRP A 102 -16.15 -15.15 -6.63
CA TRP A 102 -16.32 -14.96 -8.07
C TRP A 102 -16.73 -16.23 -8.81
N ALA A 103 -16.18 -17.39 -8.46
CA ALA A 103 -16.62 -18.69 -8.97
C ALA A 103 -18.10 -18.97 -8.66
N LEU A 104 -18.53 -18.64 -7.45
CA LEU A 104 -19.92 -18.78 -7.01
C LEU A 104 -20.84 -17.75 -7.66
N VAL A 105 -20.40 -16.49 -7.84
CA VAL A 105 -21.14 -15.46 -8.59
C VAL A 105 -21.37 -15.89 -10.04
N ALA A 106 -20.32 -16.35 -10.73
CA ALA A 106 -20.43 -16.85 -12.11
C ALA A 106 -21.38 -18.05 -12.19
N THR A 107 -21.30 -18.97 -11.21
CA THR A 107 -22.20 -20.13 -11.10
C THR A 107 -23.64 -19.68 -10.87
N GLY A 108 -23.88 -18.74 -9.95
CA GLY A 108 -25.19 -18.18 -9.65
C GLY A 108 -25.82 -17.48 -10.86
N ALA A 109 -25.02 -16.69 -11.59
CA ALA A 109 -25.44 -16.05 -12.84
C ALA A 109 -25.87 -17.10 -13.89
N ALA A 110 -25.07 -18.15 -14.09
CA ALA A 110 -25.39 -19.22 -15.05
C ALA A 110 -26.67 -19.99 -14.68
N LEU A 111 -26.99 -20.09 -13.38
CA LEU A 111 -28.21 -20.73 -12.89
C LEU A 111 -29.44 -19.84 -13.04
N CYS A 112 -29.33 -18.54 -12.75
CA CYS A 112 -30.50 -17.66 -12.66
C CYS A 112 -30.81 -16.92 -13.99
N VAL A 113 -29.79 -16.66 -14.81
CA VAL A 113 -29.89 -15.99 -16.12
C VAL A 113 -29.95 -17.04 -17.24
N ARG A 114 -31.18 -17.40 -17.63
CA ARG A 114 -31.45 -18.38 -18.71
C ARG A 114 -31.90 -17.73 -20.01
N TRP A 115 -32.51 -16.55 -19.91
CA TRP A 115 -33.06 -15.79 -21.04
C TRP A 115 -32.45 -14.40 -21.08
N PRO A 116 -32.26 -13.78 -22.27
CA PRO A 116 -31.76 -12.41 -22.38
C PRO A 116 -32.56 -11.39 -21.54
N ALA A 117 -33.87 -11.60 -21.39
CA ALA A 117 -34.71 -10.74 -20.54
C ALA A 117 -34.27 -10.73 -19.07
N HIS A 118 -33.74 -11.84 -18.54
CA HIS A 118 -33.21 -11.88 -17.18
C HIS A 118 -31.95 -11.02 -17.05
N PHE A 119 -31.05 -11.11 -18.04
CA PHE A 119 -29.83 -10.30 -18.08
C PHE A 119 -30.16 -8.81 -18.13
N TRP A 120 -31.08 -8.39 -19.00
CA TRP A 120 -31.44 -6.98 -19.15
C TRP A 120 -32.09 -6.37 -17.90
N ARG A 121 -32.85 -7.17 -17.12
CA ARG A 121 -33.39 -6.72 -15.83
C ARG A 121 -32.28 -6.50 -14.80
N TRP A 122 -31.31 -7.40 -14.74
CA TRP A 122 -30.13 -7.23 -13.89
C TRP A 122 -29.28 -6.03 -14.33
N ALA A 123 -29.04 -5.88 -15.63
CA ALA A 123 -28.29 -4.76 -16.20
C ALA A 123 -28.97 -3.40 -15.91
N ALA A 124 -30.30 -3.34 -15.93
CA ALA A 124 -31.04 -2.14 -15.54
C ALA A 124 -30.88 -1.81 -14.05
N ALA A 125 -30.90 -2.82 -13.16
CA ALA A 125 -30.66 -2.62 -11.73
C ALA A 125 -29.23 -2.14 -11.46
N LEU A 126 -28.24 -2.73 -12.13
CA LEU A 126 -26.84 -2.29 -12.09
C LEU A 126 -26.69 -0.84 -12.56
N LEU A 127 -27.31 -0.50 -13.70
CA LEU A 127 -27.25 0.85 -14.26
C LEU A 127 -27.87 1.88 -13.30
N ALA A 128 -29.02 1.58 -12.70
CA ALA A 128 -29.64 2.45 -11.71
C ALA A 128 -28.71 2.69 -10.50
N ALA A 129 -28.06 1.63 -10.00
CA ALA A 129 -27.09 1.75 -8.91
C ALA A 129 -25.86 2.58 -9.32
N LEU A 130 -25.34 2.39 -10.54
CA LEU A 130 -24.22 3.18 -11.07
C LEU A 130 -24.60 4.65 -11.28
N CYS A 131 -25.85 4.96 -11.65
CA CYS A 131 -26.33 6.33 -11.73
C CYS A 131 -26.36 6.99 -10.35
N LEU A 132 -26.91 6.32 -9.33
CA LEU A 132 -26.91 6.82 -7.96
C LEU A 132 -25.48 7.04 -7.45
N SER A 133 -24.60 6.07 -7.69
CA SER A 133 -23.18 6.18 -7.40
C SER A 133 -22.55 7.37 -8.13
N SER A 134 -22.88 7.60 -9.39
CA SER A 134 -22.33 8.71 -10.19
C SER A 134 -22.82 10.07 -9.74
N LEU A 135 -24.09 10.19 -9.35
CA LEU A 135 -24.62 11.42 -8.76
C LEU A 135 -23.87 11.76 -7.47
N TYR A 136 -23.66 10.77 -6.59
CA TYR A 136 -22.90 10.99 -5.37
C TYR A 136 -21.43 11.36 -5.65
N GLY A 137 -20.76 10.65 -6.55
CA GLY A 137 -19.38 10.98 -6.94
C GLY A 137 -19.26 12.42 -7.45
N ILE A 138 -20.15 12.82 -8.35
CA ILE A 138 -20.19 14.19 -8.86
C ILE A 138 -20.46 15.20 -7.72
N ALA A 139 -21.36 14.90 -6.79
CA ALA A 139 -21.62 15.75 -5.62
C ALA A 139 -20.38 15.91 -4.72
N GLN A 140 -19.59 14.84 -4.50
CA GLN A 140 -18.33 14.92 -3.74
C GLN A 140 -17.36 15.94 -4.35
N ARG A 141 -17.27 16.01 -5.69
CA ARG A 141 -16.42 16.99 -6.39
C ARG A 141 -16.83 18.44 -6.12
N PHE A 142 -18.10 18.69 -5.80
CA PHE A 142 -18.61 20.01 -5.39
C PHE A 142 -18.55 20.22 -3.87
N GLY A 143 -17.86 19.35 -3.13
CA GLY A 143 -17.69 19.46 -1.68
C GLY A 143 -18.82 18.86 -0.85
N TRP A 144 -19.80 18.20 -1.48
CA TRP A 144 -20.92 17.58 -0.77
C TRP A 144 -20.58 16.13 -0.44
N ASP A 145 -19.94 15.93 0.71
CA ASP A 145 -19.52 14.63 1.21
C ASP A 145 -20.00 14.38 2.66
N PRO A 146 -21.12 13.66 2.86
CA PRO A 146 -21.66 13.40 4.18
C PRO A 146 -20.94 12.25 4.93
N PHE A 147 -20.02 11.52 4.28
CA PHE A 147 -19.38 10.34 4.86
C PHE A 147 -17.99 10.66 5.43
N PRO A 148 -17.64 10.18 6.64
CA PRO A 148 -16.36 10.50 7.28
C PRO A 148 -15.22 9.61 6.75
N TRP A 149 -14.76 9.84 5.52
CA TRP A 149 -13.67 9.04 4.95
C TRP A 149 -12.33 9.33 5.64
N GLY A 150 -11.61 8.28 6.02
CA GLY A 150 -10.23 8.40 6.53
C GLY A 150 -9.24 8.97 5.51
N MET A 151 -9.58 8.96 4.21
CA MET A 151 -8.76 9.47 3.11
C MET A 151 -9.07 10.91 2.70
N ARG A 152 -9.85 11.67 3.49
CA ARG A 152 -10.22 13.07 3.17
C ARG A 152 -9.04 14.00 2.91
N ASN A 153 -7.85 13.67 3.40
CA ASN A 153 -6.64 14.50 3.24
C ASN A 153 -5.81 14.16 1.99
N VAL A 154 -6.21 13.16 1.21
CA VAL A 154 -5.54 12.76 -0.02
C VAL A 154 -6.04 13.64 -1.18
N ALA A 155 -5.12 14.23 -1.95
CA ALA A 155 -5.48 15.16 -3.04
C ALA A 155 -6.32 14.47 -4.12
N GLU A 156 -6.01 13.21 -4.42
CA GLU A 156 -6.72 12.34 -5.35
C GLU A 156 -8.18 12.11 -4.91
N TYR A 157 -8.44 12.08 -3.60
CA TYR A 157 -9.79 11.97 -3.02
C TYR A 157 -10.56 13.30 -3.14
N ARG A 158 -9.92 14.45 -2.89
CA ARG A 158 -10.59 15.78 -2.95
C ARG A 158 -10.89 16.26 -4.37
N LEU A 159 -10.02 15.93 -5.33
CA LEU A 159 -10.05 16.49 -6.68
C LEU A 159 -10.77 15.63 -7.71
N SER A 160 -11.03 14.35 -7.37
CA SER A 160 -11.67 13.41 -8.28
C SER A 160 -12.90 12.76 -7.62
N PRO A 161 -14.06 12.73 -8.30
CA PRO A 161 -15.27 12.12 -7.77
C PRO A 161 -15.01 10.62 -7.53
N ALA A 162 -15.16 10.17 -6.29
CA ALA A 162 -14.71 8.85 -5.85
C ALA A 162 -15.77 8.19 -4.96
N THR A 163 -16.88 7.78 -5.58
CA THR A 163 -17.94 7.02 -4.89
C THR A 163 -17.44 5.71 -4.26
N PHE A 164 -16.27 5.24 -4.71
CA PHE A 164 -15.60 4.03 -4.24
C PHE A 164 -14.36 4.34 -3.40
N ALA A 165 -14.29 5.52 -2.76
CA ALA A 165 -13.13 6.04 -2.02
C ALA A 165 -11.87 6.32 -2.86
N ASN A 166 -11.79 5.77 -4.08
CA ASN A 166 -10.69 5.94 -5.02
C ASN A 166 -11.21 6.14 -6.46
N PRO A 167 -10.76 7.17 -7.19
CA PRO A 167 -11.24 7.46 -8.55
C PRO A 167 -10.87 6.39 -9.57
N ASN A 168 -9.76 5.66 -9.40
CA ASN A 168 -9.41 4.54 -10.28
C ASN A 168 -10.38 3.37 -10.09
N VAL A 169 -10.72 3.05 -8.84
CA VAL A 169 -11.70 1.99 -8.51
C VAL A 169 -13.08 2.34 -9.08
N ALA A 170 -13.47 3.61 -9.01
CA ALA A 170 -14.69 4.09 -9.67
C ALA A 170 -14.61 3.94 -11.19
N GLY A 171 -13.50 4.37 -11.80
CA GLY A 171 -13.29 4.31 -13.25
C GLY A 171 -13.36 2.89 -13.81
N HIS A 172 -12.80 1.91 -13.11
CA HIS A 172 -12.88 0.48 -13.46
C HIS A 172 -14.34 0.00 -13.57
N ALA A 173 -15.18 0.30 -12.57
CA ALA A 173 -16.59 -0.08 -12.58
C ALA A 173 -17.40 0.69 -13.64
N LEU A 174 -17.14 1.99 -13.80
CA LEU A 174 -17.83 2.85 -14.76
C LEU A 174 -17.53 2.45 -16.21
N ALA A 175 -16.30 2.02 -16.51
CA ALA A 175 -15.92 1.57 -17.84
C ALA A 175 -16.76 0.36 -18.29
N LEU A 176 -16.87 -0.66 -17.43
CA LEU A 176 -17.71 -1.83 -17.71
C LEU A 176 -19.21 -1.46 -17.72
N GLY A 177 -19.62 -0.58 -16.80
CA GLY A 177 -20.98 -0.06 -16.73
C GLY A 177 -21.41 0.69 -17.99
N LEU A 178 -20.52 1.48 -18.60
CA LEU A 178 -20.77 2.21 -19.84
C LEU A 178 -20.96 1.29 -21.04
N VAL A 179 -20.21 0.19 -21.11
CA VAL A 179 -20.41 -0.84 -22.16
C VAL A 179 -21.83 -1.44 -22.05
N ILE A 180 -22.26 -1.76 -20.82
CA ILE A 180 -23.62 -2.27 -20.57
C ILE A 180 -24.67 -1.18 -20.86
N ALA A 181 -24.43 0.07 -20.46
CA ALA A 181 -25.32 1.20 -20.71
C ALA A 181 -25.50 1.46 -22.22
N GLY A 182 -24.43 1.37 -23.01
CA GLY A 182 -24.49 1.47 -24.47
C GLY A 182 -25.36 0.38 -25.10
N ALA A 183 -25.25 -0.85 -24.60
CA ALA A 183 -26.11 -1.95 -25.04
C ALA A 183 -27.60 -1.75 -24.67
N LEU A 184 -27.86 -1.16 -23.50
CA LEU A 184 -29.21 -0.75 -23.10
C LEU A 184 -29.75 0.40 -23.95
N CYS A 185 -28.91 1.37 -24.34
CA CYS A 185 -29.31 2.47 -25.24
C CYS A 185 -29.73 1.94 -26.62
N ALA A 186 -29.04 0.90 -27.12
CA ALA A 186 -29.42 0.20 -28.34
C ALA A 186 -30.75 -0.61 -28.22
N ARG A 187 -31.34 -0.67 -27.02
CA ARG A 187 -32.67 -1.23 -26.75
C ARG A 187 -33.71 -0.14 -26.50
N SER A 188 -33.35 0.93 -25.78
CA SER A 188 -34.24 2.04 -25.45
C SER A 188 -33.45 3.34 -25.32
N ALA A 189 -33.86 4.39 -26.05
CA ALA A 189 -33.25 5.71 -25.95
C ALA A 189 -33.40 6.35 -24.55
N LEU A 190 -34.34 5.85 -23.73
CA LEU A 190 -34.55 6.32 -22.35
C LEU A 190 -33.35 6.10 -21.43
N THR A 191 -32.41 5.22 -21.79
CA THR A 191 -31.18 5.00 -21.00
C THR A 191 -30.03 5.91 -21.41
N LEU A 192 -30.20 6.76 -22.43
CA LEU A 192 -29.17 7.69 -22.88
C LEU A 192 -28.74 8.71 -21.79
N PRO A 193 -29.64 9.31 -21.01
CA PRO A 193 -29.25 10.19 -19.91
C PRO A 193 -28.40 9.48 -18.85
N ALA A 194 -28.73 8.22 -18.55
CA ALA A 194 -27.93 7.39 -17.63
C ALA A 194 -26.52 7.13 -18.18
N ALA A 195 -26.40 6.77 -19.46
CA ALA A 195 -25.09 6.59 -20.10
C ALA A 195 -24.27 7.89 -20.13
N ALA A 196 -24.91 9.03 -20.43
CA ALA A 196 -24.28 10.34 -20.41
C ALA A 196 -23.77 10.73 -19.01
N LEU A 197 -24.56 10.44 -17.97
CA LEU A 197 -24.17 10.66 -16.58
C LEU A 197 -22.94 9.81 -16.19
N LEU A 198 -22.95 8.51 -16.51
CA LEU A 198 -21.80 7.62 -16.26
C LEU A 198 -20.55 8.09 -17.01
N PHE A 199 -20.71 8.55 -18.26
CA PHE A 199 -19.59 9.06 -19.06
C PHE A 199 -19.03 10.35 -18.47
N ALA A 200 -19.90 11.29 -18.07
CA ALA A 200 -19.49 12.50 -17.39
C ALA A 200 -18.73 12.19 -16.09
N HIS A 201 -19.22 11.23 -15.29
CA HIS A 201 -18.53 10.80 -14.09
C HIS A 201 -17.15 10.19 -14.41
N LEU A 202 -17.06 9.25 -15.36
CA LEU A 202 -15.79 8.65 -15.78
C LEU A 202 -14.81 9.72 -16.27
N TRP A 203 -15.26 10.68 -17.07
CA TRP A 203 -14.43 11.81 -17.53
C TRP A 203 -13.87 12.62 -16.35
N LEU A 204 -14.72 12.90 -15.35
CA LEU A 204 -14.32 13.65 -14.16
C LEU A 204 -13.34 12.90 -13.25
N THR A 205 -13.25 11.57 -13.32
CA THR A 205 -12.24 10.78 -12.58
C THR A 205 -10.80 11.04 -13.05
N GLY A 206 -10.62 11.55 -14.28
CA GLY A 206 -9.30 11.69 -14.91
C GLY A 206 -8.63 10.36 -15.30
N MET A 207 -9.34 9.23 -15.17
CA MET A 207 -8.79 7.90 -15.42
C MET A 207 -8.69 7.59 -16.92
N ARG A 208 -7.48 7.70 -17.46
CA ARG A 208 -7.18 7.39 -18.88
C ARG A 208 -7.47 5.93 -19.27
N GLY A 209 -7.20 4.99 -18.36
CA GLY A 209 -7.39 3.54 -18.59
C GLY A 209 -8.86 3.17 -18.87
N GLY A 210 -9.79 3.65 -18.04
CA GLY A 210 -11.22 3.39 -18.24
C GLY A 210 -11.77 3.98 -19.55
N MET A 211 -11.31 5.17 -19.93
CA MET A 211 -11.68 5.76 -21.23
C MET A 211 -11.16 4.94 -22.41
N LEU A 212 -9.91 4.47 -22.34
CA LEU A 212 -9.31 3.61 -23.36
C LEU A 212 -10.06 2.28 -23.48
N ALA A 213 -10.49 1.70 -22.36
CA ALA A 213 -11.27 0.48 -22.33
C ALA A 213 -12.65 0.62 -23.00
N VAL A 214 -13.37 1.72 -22.74
CA VAL A 214 -14.65 2.03 -23.41
C VAL A 214 -14.43 2.27 -24.91
N ALA A 215 -13.37 3.00 -25.28
CA ALA A 215 -13.02 3.21 -26.68
C ALA A 215 -12.70 1.88 -27.39
N ALA A 216 -11.91 1.00 -26.77
CA ALA A 216 -11.59 -0.32 -27.31
C ALA A 216 -12.83 -1.19 -27.49
N ALA A 217 -13.77 -1.18 -26.53
CA ALA A 217 -15.06 -1.83 -26.70
C ALA A 217 -15.85 -1.25 -27.89
N GLY A 218 -15.86 0.07 -28.07
CA GLY A 218 -16.45 0.72 -29.24
C GLY A 218 -15.82 0.28 -30.56
N VAL A 219 -14.48 0.23 -30.62
CA VAL A 219 -13.74 -0.26 -31.80
C VAL A 219 -14.09 -1.72 -32.09
N MET A 220 -14.15 -2.59 -31.07
CA MET A 220 -14.56 -3.99 -31.26
C MET A 220 -15.99 -4.09 -31.81
N ALA A 221 -16.92 -3.27 -31.31
CA ALA A 221 -18.30 -3.27 -31.79
C ALA A 221 -18.38 -2.87 -33.28
N LEU A 222 -17.64 -1.83 -33.68
CA LEU A 222 -17.55 -1.38 -35.07
C LEU A 222 -16.85 -2.42 -35.95
N ALA A 223 -15.73 -2.98 -35.50
CA ALA A 223 -15.01 -4.04 -36.21
C ALA A 223 -15.91 -5.26 -36.46
N PHE A 224 -16.72 -5.65 -35.48
CA PHE A 224 -17.69 -6.73 -35.62
C PHE A 224 -18.83 -6.39 -36.59
N TRP A 225 -19.27 -5.13 -36.62
CA TRP A 225 -20.27 -4.64 -37.56
C TRP A 225 -19.73 -4.65 -39.00
N ASP A 226 -18.55 -4.10 -39.23
CA ASP A 226 -17.92 -3.96 -40.55
C ASP A 226 -17.47 -5.31 -41.11
N ALA A 227 -16.93 -6.21 -40.27
CA ALA A 227 -16.61 -7.58 -40.68
C ALA A 227 -17.83 -8.32 -41.26
N GLY A 228 -19.05 -7.98 -40.84
CA GLY A 228 -20.28 -8.54 -41.39
C GLY A 228 -20.65 -8.02 -42.79
N ARG A 229 -20.08 -6.88 -43.21
CA ARG A 229 -20.32 -6.25 -44.52
C ARG A 229 -19.23 -6.57 -45.55
N ILE A 230 -18.04 -6.92 -45.09
CA ILE A 230 -16.90 -7.24 -45.95
C ILE A 230 -17.05 -8.67 -46.49
N GLY A 231 -17.30 -8.81 -47.80
CA GLY A 231 -17.54 -10.11 -48.44
C GLY A 231 -16.44 -11.17 -48.22
N ARG A 232 -15.18 -10.76 -48.01
CA ARG A 232 -14.06 -11.67 -47.69
C ARG A 232 -14.22 -12.41 -46.35
N PHE A 233 -15.01 -11.87 -45.43
CA PHE A 233 -15.26 -12.47 -44.11
C PHE A 233 -16.61 -13.17 -44.03
N HIS A 234 -17.28 -13.39 -45.17
CA HIS A 234 -18.51 -14.17 -45.21
C HIS A 234 -18.26 -15.58 -44.64
N GLY A 235 -18.97 -15.96 -43.56
CA GLY A 235 -18.74 -17.20 -42.81
C GLY A 235 -17.58 -17.17 -41.78
N ARG A 236 -16.75 -16.13 -41.77
CA ARG A 236 -15.59 -15.92 -40.86
C ARG A 236 -15.63 -14.58 -40.11
N ARG A 237 -16.83 -14.03 -39.89
CA ARG A 237 -17.06 -12.70 -39.29
C ARG A 237 -16.29 -12.47 -37.99
N VAL A 238 -16.29 -13.46 -37.08
CA VAL A 238 -15.59 -13.36 -35.79
C VAL A 238 -14.09 -13.16 -35.98
N ALA A 239 -13.46 -13.98 -36.83
CA ALA A 239 -12.03 -13.86 -37.12
C ALA A 239 -11.71 -12.52 -37.80
N GLY A 240 -12.56 -12.08 -38.74
CA GLY A 240 -12.43 -10.76 -39.37
C GLY A 240 -12.52 -9.61 -38.37
N ALA A 241 -13.48 -9.66 -37.44
CA ALA A 241 -13.65 -8.65 -36.40
C ALA A 241 -12.42 -8.57 -35.48
N LEU A 242 -11.90 -9.72 -35.04
CA LEU A 242 -10.67 -9.79 -34.23
C LEU A 242 -9.46 -9.25 -35.00
N ALA A 243 -9.30 -9.60 -36.28
CA ALA A 243 -8.20 -9.10 -37.11
C ALA A 243 -8.27 -7.57 -37.29
N ILE A 244 -9.46 -7.03 -37.58
CA ILE A 244 -9.68 -5.57 -37.69
C ILE A 244 -9.39 -4.89 -36.35
N PHE A 245 -9.88 -5.45 -35.24
CA PHE A 245 -9.63 -4.91 -33.89
C PHE A 245 -8.14 -4.87 -33.55
N VAL A 246 -7.41 -5.97 -33.78
CA VAL A 246 -5.96 -6.04 -33.54
C VAL A 246 -5.21 -5.05 -34.43
N LEU A 247 -5.58 -4.93 -35.71
CA LEU A 247 -4.96 -3.98 -36.64
C LEU A 247 -5.17 -2.52 -36.18
N ILE A 248 -6.40 -2.14 -35.82
CA ILE A 248 -6.71 -0.79 -35.33
C ILE A 248 -5.99 -0.53 -34.00
N GLY A 249 -5.95 -1.52 -33.10
CA GLY A 249 -5.23 -1.44 -31.84
C GLY A 249 -3.72 -1.22 -32.04
N ALA A 250 -3.09 -2.00 -32.93
CA ALA A 250 -1.68 -1.88 -33.27
C ALA A 250 -1.36 -0.51 -33.92
N MET A 251 -2.21 -0.05 -34.84
CA MET A 251 -2.08 1.27 -35.45
C MET A 251 -2.22 2.38 -34.38
N GLY A 252 -3.20 2.27 -33.49
CA GLY A 252 -3.40 3.21 -32.38
C GLY A 252 -2.19 3.27 -31.44
N ALA A 253 -1.63 2.11 -31.07
CA ALA A 253 -0.42 2.02 -30.26
C ALA A 253 0.78 2.66 -30.98
N GLY A 254 0.94 2.41 -32.28
CA GLY A 254 1.97 3.03 -33.11
C GLY A 254 1.85 4.55 -33.19
N VAL A 255 0.63 5.09 -33.32
CA VAL A 255 0.36 6.53 -33.29
C VAL A 255 0.71 7.13 -31.93
N VAL A 256 0.35 6.48 -30.83
CA VAL A 256 0.71 6.92 -29.47
C VAL A 256 2.22 6.91 -29.29
N ALA A 257 2.91 5.87 -29.74
CA ALA A 257 4.37 5.76 -29.67
C ALA A 257 5.06 6.85 -30.49
N ALA A 258 4.65 7.06 -31.74
CA ALA A 258 5.18 8.11 -32.61
C ALA A 258 4.94 9.51 -32.05
N ARG A 259 3.73 9.78 -31.51
CA ARG A 259 3.40 11.07 -30.87
C ARG A 259 4.20 11.29 -29.59
N THR A 260 4.43 10.25 -28.82
CA THR A 260 5.25 10.33 -27.60
C THR A 260 6.70 10.60 -27.96
N HIS A 261 7.23 9.89 -28.96
CA HIS A 261 8.60 10.08 -29.44
C HIS A 261 8.81 11.50 -29.96
N ALA A 262 7.88 12.01 -30.77
CA ALA A 262 7.93 13.37 -31.29
C ALA A 262 7.87 14.46 -30.20
N ARG A 263 7.28 14.17 -29.03
CA ARG A 263 7.10 15.16 -27.94
C ARG A 263 8.13 15.05 -26.81
N GLN A 264 8.57 13.83 -26.52
CA GLN A 264 9.36 13.49 -25.33
C GLN A 264 10.69 12.79 -25.68
N GLY A 265 10.91 12.41 -26.94
CA GLY A 265 12.05 11.58 -27.35
C GLY A 265 11.96 10.12 -26.88
N LEU A 266 10.81 9.70 -26.32
CA LEU A 266 10.58 8.36 -25.79
C LEU A 266 9.52 7.62 -26.61
N TRP A 267 9.71 6.32 -26.85
CA TRP A 267 8.73 5.48 -27.53
C TRP A 267 7.53 5.08 -26.65
N LEU A 268 7.67 5.25 -25.34
CA LEU A 268 6.65 4.93 -24.34
C LEU A 268 6.33 6.17 -23.48
N PRO A 269 5.07 6.36 -23.04
CA PRO A 269 4.69 7.51 -22.22
C PRO A 269 5.52 7.68 -20.94
N GLY A 270 6.22 8.81 -20.80
CA GLY A 270 7.10 9.10 -19.66
C GLY A 270 6.46 9.83 -18.48
N ASP A 271 5.12 9.91 -18.38
CA ASP A 271 4.47 10.61 -17.27
C ASP A 271 4.56 9.83 -15.95
N GLY A 272 4.50 10.54 -14.82
CA GLY A 272 4.77 9.95 -13.49
C GLY A 272 3.90 8.74 -13.13
N SER A 273 2.65 8.70 -13.61
CA SER A 273 1.77 7.54 -13.39
C SER A 273 2.25 6.31 -14.18
N MET A 274 2.70 6.52 -15.42
CA MET A 274 3.23 5.44 -16.24
C MET A 274 4.61 4.96 -15.77
N VAL A 275 5.48 5.89 -15.34
CA VAL A 275 6.78 5.53 -14.75
C VAL A 275 6.58 4.64 -13.52
N LEU A 276 5.65 4.98 -12.62
CA LEU A 276 5.33 4.14 -11.47
C LEU A 276 4.90 2.73 -11.89
N ARG A 277 4.08 2.61 -12.93
CA ARG A 277 3.60 1.32 -13.46
C ARG A 277 4.72 0.50 -14.08
N TYR A 278 5.60 1.09 -14.89
CA TYR A 278 6.72 0.36 -15.49
C TYR A 278 7.63 -0.26 -14.44
N ASN A 279 7.85 0.44 -13.32
CA ASN A 279 8.62 -0.09 -12.21
C ASN A 279 7.89 -1.23 -11.49
N GLY A 280 6.58 -1.10 -11.25
CA GLY A 280 5.76 -2.20 -10.71
C GLY A 280 5.72 -3.43 -11.64
N TRP A 281 5.63 -3.22 -12.96
CA TRP A 281 5.66 -4.28 -13.96
C TRP A 281 7.01 -5.00 -13.97
N HIS A 282 8.10 -4.26 -13.80
CA HIS A 282 9.43 -4.87 -13.66
C HIS A 282 9.50 -5.77 -12.43
N GLY A 283 9.00 -5.31 -11.27
CA GLY A 283 8.93 -6.12 -10.06
C GLY A 283 8.10 -7.39 -10.25
N ALA A 284 6.87 -7.26 -10.77
CA ALA A 284 5.99 -8.41 -11.04
C ALA A 284 6.61 -9.42 -12.04
N ALA A 285 7.26 -8.94 -13.09
CA ALA A 285 7.94 -9.80 -14.06
C ALA A 285 9.10 -10.58 -13.43
N ARG A 286 9.85 -9.96 -12.51
CA ARG A 286 10.91 -10.64 -11.75
C ARG A 286 10.36 -11.70 -10.80
N MET A 287 9.26 -11.40 -10.11
CA MET A 287 8.56 -12.37 -9.26
C MET A 287 8.13 -13.61 -10.06
N LEU A 288 7.57 -13.41 -11.27
CA LEU A 288 7.25 -14.49 -12.18
C LEU A 288 8.50 -15.26 -12.63
N ALA A 289 9.60 -14.58 -12.93
CA ALA A 289 10.82 -15.23 -13.40
C ALA A 289 11.44 -16.13 -12.32
N GLU A 290 11.33 -15.73 -11.04
CA GLU A 290 11.82 -16.51 -9.90
C GLU A 290 10.87 -17.65 -9.51
N ASN A 291 9.55 -17.48 -9.69
CA ASN A 291 8.52 -18.49 -9.37
C ASN A 291 7.57 -18.78 -10.55
N PRO A 292 8.05 -19.36 -11.67
CA PRO A 292 7.27 -19.46 -12.92
C PRO A 292 6.12 -20.48 -12.86
N ALA A 293 6.17 -21.46 -11.96
CA ALA A 293 5.15 -22.50 -11.87
C ALA A 293 3.96 -22.04 -11.04
N THR A 294 4.18 -21.69 -9.76
CA THR A 294 3.13 -21.40 -8.78
C THR A 294 3.01 -19.93 -8.42
N GLY A 295 3.92 -19.07 -8.89
CA GLY A 295 4.03 -17.70 -8.39
C GLY A 295 4.33 -17.67 -6.89
N VAL A 296 4.12 -16.51 -6.28
CA VAL A 296 4.27 -16.30 -4.83
C VAL A 296 3.01 -16.69 -4.02
N GLY A 297 1.95 -17.13 -4.69
CA GLY A 297 0.64 -17.41 -4.12
C GLY A 297 -0.31 -16.22 -4.18
N PRO A 298 -1.64 -16.47 -4.23
CA PRO A 298 -2.65 -15.42 -4.32
C PRO A 298 -2.61 -14.47 -3.12
N GLY A 299 -2.76 -13.18 -3.37
CA GLY A 299 -2.76 -12.11 -2.36
C GLY A 299 -1.40 -11.77 -1.74
N ASN A 300 -0.30 -12.38 -2.19
CA ASN A 300 1.03 -12.14 -1.64
C ASN A 300 1.84 -11.12 -2.44
N TYR A 301 1.34 -10.62 -3.58
CA TYR A 301 2.05 -9.60 -4.35
C TYR A 301 2.48 -8.41 -3.46
N ALA A 302 1.57 -7.88 -2.65
CA ALA A 302 1.83 -6.74 -1.77
C ALA A 302 2.76 -7.04 -0.58
N LEU A 303 2.96 -8.32 -0.23
CA LEU A 303 3.88 -8.75 0.82
C LEU A 303 5.30 -8.94 0.29
N GLU A 304 5.42 -9.38 -0.96
CA GLU A 304 6.68 -9.76 -1.61
C GLU A 304 7.34 -8.63 -2.40
N ASN A 305 6.54 -7.73 -2.99
CA ASN A 305 7.05 -6.80 -4.00
C ASN A 305 8.17 -5.87 -3.53
N ALA A 306 8.30 -5.62 -2.23
CA ALA A 306 9.33 -4.75 -1.69
C ALA A 306 10.75 -5.32 -1.87
N ALA A 307 10.90 -6.65 -1.95
CA ALA A 307 12.17 -7.29 -2.32
C ALA A 307 12.57 -7.00 -3.79
N TYR A 308 11.59 -6.67 -4.63
CA TYR A 308 11.74 -6.47 -6.07
C TYR A 308 11.67 -5.00 -6.50
N TRP A 309 11.52 -4.07 -5.54
CA TRP A 309 11.44 -2.66 -5.86
C TRP A 309 12.65 -2.18 -6.66
N THR A 310 12.36 -1.34 -7.63
CA THR A 310 13.36 -0.56 -8.35
C THR A 310 13.90 0.58 -7.49
N ASP A 311 14.99 1.24 -7.93
CA ASP A 311 15.46 2.47 -7.26
C ASP A 311 14.39 3.56 -7.24
N PHE A 312 13.53 3.61 -8.25
CA PHE A 312 12.42 4.54 -8.30
C PHE A 312 11.41 4.27 -7.17
N GLU A 313 10.97 3.02 -7.03
CA GLU A 313 10.01 2.64 -5.98
C GLU A 313 10.59 2.80 -4.57
N ARG A 314 11.86 2.46 -4.37
CA ARG A 314 12.57 2.72 -3.11
C ARG A 314 12.57 4.21 -2.76
N ARG A 315 12.86 5.10 -3.72
CA ARG A 315 12.82 6.57 -3.52
C ARG A 315 11.41 7.04 -3.22
N TRP A 316 10.43 6.53 -3.97
CA TRP A 316 9.03 6.90 -3.80
C TRP A 316 8.51 6.52 -2.41
N PHE A 317 8.84 5.31 -1.95
CA PHE A 317 8.53 4.85 -0.60
C PHE A 317 9.23 5.69 0.47
N ALA A 318 10.53 5.94 0.34
CA ALA A 318 11.28 6.73 1.33
C ALA A 318 10.80 8.18 1.45
N LEU A 319 10.39 8.80 0.34
CA LEU A 319 9.97 10.21 0.32
C LEU A 319 8.49 10.41 0.64
N ARG A 320 7.62 9.46 0.30
CA ARG A 320 6.16 9.63 0.40
C ARG A 320 5.45 8.60 1.29
N GLY A 321 6.16 7.58 1.78
CA GLY A 321 5.55 6.47 2.52
C GLY A 321 4.56 5.63 1.69
N MET A 322 4.60 5.75 0.36
CA MET A 322 3.69 5.07 -0.54
C MET A 322 4.35 3.85 -1.18
N LYS A 323 3.59 2.75 -1.26
CA LYS A 323 3.98 1.52 -1.96
C LYS A 323 2.89 1.08 -2.93
N ASN A 324 3.28 0.41 -4.01
CA ASN A 324 2.35 -0.23 -4.91
C ASN A 324 1.69 -1.43 -4.19
N GLY A 325 0.37 -1.40 -4.01
CA GLY A 325 -0.38 -2.56 -3.51
C GLY A 325 -0.65 -3.61 -4.59
N HIS A 326 -0.63 -3.19 -5.86
CA HIS A 326 -0.90 -3.99 -7.05
C HIS A 326 0.14 -3.67 -8.12
N ALA A 327 0.36 -4.58 -9.08
CA ALA A 327 1.26 -4.36 -10.20
C ALA A 327 0.73 -3.32 -11.19
N HIS A 328 -0.54 -2.92 -11.08
CA HIS A 328 -1.25 -2.12 -12.08
C HIS A 328 -1.19 -2.74 -13.48
N ASN A 329 -1.17 -4.08 -13.51
CA ASN A 329 -1.35 -4.91 -14.69
C ASN A 329 -1.85 -6.27 -14.22
N GLU A 330 -3.14 -6.54 -14.45
CA GLU A 330 -3.81 -7.78 -14.06
C GLU A 330 -3.12 -9.04 -14.58
N LEU A 331 -2.56 -8.99 -15.79
CA LEU A 331 -1.88 -10.14 -16.39
C LEU A 331 -0.58 -10.43 -15.66
N LEU A 332 0.24 -9.40 -15.41
CA LEU A 332 1.50 -9.57 -14.70
C LEU A 332 1.28 -9.95 -13.24
N GLU A 333 0.25 -9.42 -12.59
CA GLU A 333 -0.09 -9.78 -11.22
C GLU A 333 -0.59 -11.22 -11.12
N ALA A 334 -1.51 -11.64 -12.01
CA ALA A 334 -1.94 -13.03 -12.09
C ALA A 334 -0.77 -13.98 -12.34
N ALA A 335 0.21 -13.58 -13.15
CA ALA A 335 1.42 -14.36 -13.38
C ALA A 335 2.37 -14.37 -12.17
N ALA A 336 2.55 -13.24 -11.49
CA ALA A 336 3.37 -13.15 -10.29
C ALA A 336 2.81 -13.98 -9.13
N GLU A 337 1.48 -14.04 -8.99
CA GLU A 337 0.83 -14.76 -7.88
C GLU A 337 0.54 -16.23 -8.16
N ALA A 338 0.38 -16.63 -9.44
CA ALA A 338 -0.05 -17.99 -9.79
C ALA A 338 0.75 -18.64 -10.93
N GLY A 339 1.87 -18.02 -11.32
CA GLY A 339 2.77 -18.50 -12.36
C GLY A 339 2.16 -18.50 -13.77
N LEU A 340 2.88 -19.12 -14.70
CA LEU A 340 2.45 -19.27 -16.10
C LEU A 340 1.14 -20.05 -16.25
N PRO A 341 0.85 -21.13 -15.49
CA PRO A 341 -0.43 -21.81 -15.58
C PRO A 341 -1.59 -20.93 -15.10
N GLY A 342 -1.39 -20.15 -14.04
CA GLY A 342 -2.36 -19.18 -13.54
C GLY A 342 -2.65 -18.08 -14.56
N LEU A 343 -1.61 -17.51 -15.18
CA LEU A 343 -1.73 -16.57 -16.28
C LEU A 343 -2.50 -17.17 -17.47
N ALA A 344 -2.23 -18.41 -17.85
CA ALA A 344 -2.92 -19.06 -18.95
C ALA A 344 -4.42 -19.23 -18.67
N LEU A 345 -4.78 -19.63 -17.45
CA LEU A 345 -6.18 -19.73 -17.01
C LEU A 345 -6.85 -18.35 -16.97
N PHE A 346 -6.15 -17.33 -16.49
CA PHE A 346 -6.65 -15.96 -16.47
C PHE A 346 -6.87 -15.38 -17.88
N LEU A 347 -5.94 -15.60 -18.80
CA LEU A 347 -6.11 -15.24 -20.21
C LEU A 347 -7.30 -15.96 -20.83
N ALA A 348 -7.50 -17.24 -20.49
CA ALA A 348 -8.66 -17.98 -20.93
C ALA A 348 -9.97 -17.37 -20.37
N LEU A 349 -9.98 -16.86 -19.13
CA LEU A 349 -11.14 -16.16 -18.56
C LEU A 349 -11.50 -14.91 -19.35
N LEU A 350 -10.52 -14.17 -19.89
CA LEU A 350 -10.77 -13.02 -20.76
C LEU A 350 -11.18 -13.48 -22.18
N ALA A 351 -10.52 -14.49 -22.72
CA ALA A 351 -10.71 -14.96 -24.09
C ALA A 351 -12.06 -15.67 -24.30
N TRP A 352 -12.55 -16.43 -23.32
CA TRP A 352 -13.80 -17.19 -23.44
C TRP A 352 -15.02 -16.29 -23.70
N PRO A 353 -15.35 -15.28 -22.85
CA PRO A 353 -16.52 -14.42 -23.08
C PRO A 353 -16.35 -13.55 -24.33
N LEU A 354 -15.11 -13.23 -24.74
CA LEU A 354 -14.84 -12.59 -26.02
C LEU A 354 -15.20 -13.52 -27.20
N ALA A 355 -14.61 -14.70 -27.27
CA ALA A 355 -14.80 -15.62 -28.41
C ALA A 355 -16.23 -16.17 -28.46
N ALA A 356 -16.74 -16.69 -27.34
CA ALA A 356 -18.10 -17.21 -27.23
C ALA A 356 -19.14 -16.11 -27.42
N GLY A 357 -18.89 -14.91 -26.86
CA GLY A 357 -19.78 -13.77 -26.99
C GLY A 357 -19.90 -13.29 -28.43
N LEU A 358 -18.79 -13.14 -29.17
CA LEU A 358 -18.82 -12.77 -30.59
C LEU A 358 -19.46 -13.85 -31.47
N ALA A 359 -19.20 -15.13 -31.21
CA ALA A 359 -19.86 -16.23 -31.91
C ALA A 359 -21.38 -16.23 -31.67
N PHE A 360 -21.80 -15.96 -30.43
CA PHE A 360 -23.21 -15.85 -30.07
C PHE A 360 -23.86 -14.56 -30.58
N ALA A 361 -23.08 -13.48 -30.74
CA ALA A 361 -23.50 -12.25 -31.39
C ALA A 361 -23.80 -12.45 -32.88
N ASP A 362 -23.08 -13.36 -33.54
CA ASP A 362 -23.27 -13.67 -34.96
C ASP A 362 -24.44 -14.65 -35.17
N ARG A 363 -24.44 -15.75 -34.41
CA ARG A 363 -25.34 -16.90 -34.65
C ARG A 363 -26.47 -17.04 -33.63
N GLY A 364 -26.60 -16.10 -32.69
CA GLY A 364 -27.61 -16.16 -31.65
C GLY A 364 -29.04 -16.21 -32.22
N PRO A 365 -29.94 -17.00 -31.59
CA PRO A 365 -31.24 -17.35 -32.18
C PRO A 365 -32.18 -16.15 -32.35
N THR A 366 -32.11 -15.18 -31.44
CA THR A 366 -32.90 -13.94 -31.54
C THR A 366 -32.00 -12.71 -31.48
N ARG A 367 -32.53 -11.56 -31.89
CA ARG A 367 -31.82 -10.27 -31.79
C ARG A 367 -31.33 -9.99 -30.36
N GLU A 368 -32.09 -10.40 -29.36
CA GLU A 368 -31.74 -10.20 -27.95
C GLU A 368 -30.62 -11.11 -27.47
N HIS A 369 -30.56 -12.35 -27.95
CA HIS A 369 -29.41 -13.23 -27.74
C HIS A 369 -28.14 -12.65 -28.37
N ARG A 370 -28.25 -12.14 -29.61
CA ARG A 370 -27.11 -11.53 -30.32
C ARG A 370 -26.59 -10.29 -29.60
N LYS A 371 -27.48 -9.40 -29.14
CA LYS A 371 -27.10 -8.23 -28.34
C LYS A 371 -26.39 -8.63 -27.05
N MET A 372 -26.92 -9.61 -26.33
CA MET A 372 -26.32 -10.11 -25.09
C MET A 372 -24.92 -10.71 -25.33
N GLY A 373 -24.75 -11.53 -26.37
CA GLY A 373 -23.45 -12.08 -26.77
C GLY A 373 -22.43 -10.98 -27.08
N LEU A 374 -22.84 -9.96 -27.83
CA LEU A 374 -21.98 -8.81 -28.13
C LEU A 374 -21.61 -8.06 -26.84
N THR A 375 -22.57 -7.77 -25.96
CA THR A 375 -22.30 -7.10 -24.67
C THR A 375 -21.27 -7.87 -23.85
N ALA A 376 -21.37 -9.19 -23.75
CA ALA A 376 -20.39 -10.00 -23.02
C ALA A 376 -18.99 -9.92 -23.62
N ALA A 377 -18.88 -9.96 -24.95
CA ALA A 377 -17.60 -9.79 -25.64
C ALA A 377 -17.00 -8.38 -25.42
N LEU A 378 -17.83 -7.33 -25.46
CA LEU A 378 -17.38 -5.96 -25.23
C LEU A 378 -16.95 -5.71 -23.79
N VAL A 379 -17.64 -6.31 -22.80
CA VAL A 379 -17.22 -6.28 -21.39
C VAL A 379 -15.87 -6.97 -21.22
N ALA A 380 -15.64 -8.10 -21.91
CA ALA A 380 -14.35 -8.79 -21.88
C ALA A 380 -13.21 -7.94 -22.48
N VAL A 381 -13.46 -7.25 -23.61
CA VAL A 381 -12.49 -6.31 -24.18
C VAL A 381 -12.20 -5.15 -23.23
N ALA A 382 -13.24 -4.53 -22.66
CA ALA A 382 -13.05 -3.42 -21.73
C ALA A 382 -12.28 -3.87 -20.48
N ALA A 383 -12.63 -5.03 -19.90
CA ALA A 383 -11.93 -5.58 -18.75
C ALA A 383 -10.46 -5.90 -19.07
N GLY A 384 -10.18 -6.52 -20.21
CA GLY A 384 -8.82 -6.85 -20.63
C GLY A 384 -7.95 -5.61 -20.91
N VAL A 385 -8.47 -4.62 -21.64
CA VAL A 385 -7.73 -3.39 -21.97
C VAL A 385 -7.48 -2.53 -20.74
N ASP A 386 -8.47 -2.39 -19.85
CA ASP A 386 -8.30 -1.71 -18.58
C ASP A 386 -7.30 -2.45 -17.68
N GLY A 387 -7.36 -3.79 -17.66
CA GLY A 387 -6.44 -4.66 -16.92
C GLY A 387 -4.97 -4.58 -17.36
N LEU A 388 -4.67 -4.18 -18.60
CA LEU A 388 -3.28 -3.93 -19.05
C LEU A 388 -2.60 -2.79 -18.27
N PHE A 389 -3.40 -1.91 -17.69
CA PHE A 389 -2.96 -0.67 -17.07
C PHE A 389 -3.56 -0.49 -15.67
N GLY A 390 -4.18 -1.52 -15.11
CA GLY A 390 -5.00 -1.43 -13.91
C GLY A 390 -5.04 -2.73 -13.16
N PHE A 391 -5.86 -2.74 -12.10
CA PHE A 391 -6.12 -3.89 -11.24
C PHE A 391 -7.65 -4.05 -11.07
N ASN A 392 -8.37 -3.93 -12.19
CA ASN A 392 -9.83 -3.85 -12.17
C ASN A 392 -10.50 -5.10 -11.61
N LEU A 393 -9.95 -6.30 -11.84
CA LEU A 393 -10.53 -7.55 -11.33
C LEU A 393 -10.15 -7.83 -9.87
N HIS A 394 -9.25 -7.05 -9.29
CA HIS A 394 -9.07 -6.95 -7.82
C HIS A 394 -10.07 -5.99 -7.16
N THR A 395 -10.83 -5.21 -7.94
CA THR A 395 -11.88 -4.35 -7.40
C THR A 395 -13.23 -5.07 -7.39
N PRO A 396 -13.97 -5.11 -6.26
CA PRO A 396 -15.18 -5.91 -6.16
C PRO A 396 -16.23 -5.58 -7.23
N ALA A 397 -16.44 -4.30 -7.53
CA ALA A 397 -17.47 -3.87 -8.46
C ALA A 397 -17.18 -4.31 -9.90
N ALA A 398 -15.97 -4.05 -10.42
CA ALA A 398 -15.63 -4.44 -11.78
C ALA A 398 -15.49 -5.96 -11.92
N ALA A 399 -14.89 -6.64 -10.95
CA ALA A 399 -14.83 -8.11 -10.90
C ALA A 399 -16.23 -8.74 -10.90
N GLY A 400 -17.12 -8.26 -10.03
CA GLY A 400 -18.50 -8.75 -9.94
C GLY A 400 -19.25 -8.59 -11.26
N ILE A 401 -19.11 -7.45 -11.95
CA ILE A 401 -19.70 -7.24 -13.29
C ILE A 401 -19.14 -8.27 -14.28
N PHE A 402 -17.82 -8.40 -14.36
CA PHE A 402 -17.17 -9.31 -15.31
C PHE A 402 -17.59 -10.77 -15.12
N PHE A 403 -17.45 -11.31 -13.90
CA PHE A 403 -17.77 -12.71 -13.61
C PHE A 403 -19.27 -13.01 -13.71
N PHE A 404 -20.14 -12.05 -13.35
CA PHE A 404 -21.59 -12.21 -13.53
C PHE A 404 -21.97 -12.22 -15.01
N VAL A 405 -21.42 -11.32 -15.83
CA VAL A 405 -21.69 -11.26 -17.28
C VAL A 405 -21.21 -12.54 -17.97
N GLY A 406 -20.01 -13.02 -17.65
CA GLY A 406 -19.48 -14.29 -18.19
C GLY A 406 -20.33 -15.50 -17.79
N GLY A 407 -20.74 -15.57 -16.51
CA GLY A 407 -21.66 -16.60 -16.03
C GLY A 407 -23.04 -16.54 -16.68
N ALA A 408 -23.58 -15.33 -16.89
CA ALA A 408 -24.84 -15.10 -17.58
C ALA A 408 -24.79 -15.55 -19.05
N LEU A 409 -23.67 -15.31 -19.75
CA LEU A 409 -23.44 -15.81 -21.12
C LEU A 409 -23.48 -17.33 -21.14
N ASP A 410 -22.74 -17.99 -20.25
CA ASP A 410 -22.73 -19.45 -20.11
C ASP A 410 -24.14 -20.01 -19.82
N GLY A 411 -24.89 -19.36 -18.93
CA GLY A 411 -26.27 -19.72 -18.59
C GLY A 411 -27.23 -19.68 -19.77
N ILE A 412 -27.21 -18.58 -20.54
CA ILE A 412 -28.06 -18.38 -21.72
C ILE A 412 -27.67 -19.33 -22.85
N MET A 413 -26.38 -19.47 -23.16
CA MET A 413 -25.90 -20.37 -24.22
C MET A 413 -26.29 -21.83 -23.93
N ARG A 414 -26.21 -22.28 -22.68
CA ARG A 414 -26.64 -23.62 -22.28
C ARG A 414 -28.16 -23.83 -22.36
N GLU A 415 -28.96 -22.77 -22.22
CA GLU A 415 -30.41 -22.89 -22.42
C GLU A 415 -30.73 -22.95 -23.92
N ALA A 416 -30.15 -22.05 -24.72
CA ALA A 416 -30.32 -22.04 -26.17
C ALA A 416 -29.89 -23.36 -26.85
N ALA A 417 -28.82 -23.99 -26.36
CA ALA A 417 -28.37 -25.29 -26.87
C ALA A 417 -29.30 -26.45 -26.48
N ARG A 418 -30.07 -26.32 -25.39
CA ARG A 418 -31.02 -27.34 -24.96
C ARG A 418 -32.36 -27.25 -25.65
N ASP A 419 -32.83 -26.05 -25.94
CA ASP A 419 -34.03 -25.89 -26.79
C ASP A 419 -33.81 -26.52 -28.19
N ALA A 420 -32.55 -26.72 -28.59
CA ALA A 420 -32.18 -27.42 -29.82
C ALA A 420 -32.09 -28.95 -29.71
N VAL A 421 -32.10 -29.54 -28.50
CA VAL A 421 -31.97 -30.99 -28.27
C VAL A 421 -32.98 -31.44 -27.21
N GLU A 422 -34.02 -32.18 -27.61
CA GLU A 422 -34.94 -32.86 -26.69
C GLU A 422 -34.18 -33.97 -25.93
N VAL A 423 -33.70 -33.67 -24.73
CA VAL A 423 -33.11 -34.67 -23.84
C VAL A 423 -34.20 -35.20 -22.89
N PRO A 424 -34.51 -36.51 -22.91
CA PRO A 424 -35.50 -37.08 -22.01
C PRO A 424 -35.10 -36.88 -20.54
N SER A 425 -36.08 -36.50 -19.72
CA SER A 425 -35.91 -36.32 -18.28
C SER A 425 -35.79 -37.68 -17.59
N SER A 426 -34.58 -38.17 -17.35
CA SER A 426 -34.39 -39.34 -16.48
C SER A 426 -34.61 -38.94 -15.03
N GLY A 427 -35.63 -39.53 -14.40
CA GLY A 427 -35.93 -39.38 -12.99
C GLY A 427 -34.90 -40.06 -12.07
N HIS A 428 -34.89 -39.57 -10.82
CA HIS A 428 -34.28 -40.13 -9.61
C HIS A 428 -32.89 -39.67 -9.18
N GLY A 429 -32.81 -39.42 -7.86
CA GLY A 429 -31.59 -39.28 -7.09
C GLY A 429 -31.72 -38.32 -5.90
N GLY A 430 -32.66 -38.52 -4.97
CA GLY A 430 -32.71 -37.76 -3.71
C GLY A 430 -31.37 -37.72 -2.99
N TRP A 431 -30.63 -38.84 -3.00
CA TRP A 431 -29.27 -38.95 -2.47
C TRP A 431 -28.26 -38.00 -3.14
N ARG A 432 -28.35 -37.76 -4.46
CA ARG A 432 -27.48 -36.81 -5.17
C ARG A 432 -27.75 -35.37 -4.76
N ARG A 433 -28.99 -35.05 -4.41
CA ARG A 433 -29.35 -33.74 -3.84
C ARG A 433 -28.77 -33.60 -2.44
N THR A 434 -28.94 -34.63 -1.59
CA THR A 434 -28.36 -34.65 -0.24
C THR A 434 -26.83 -34.50 -0.27
N ALA A 435 -26.14 -35.22 -1.15
CA ALA A 435 -24.69 -35.12 -1.33
C ALA A 435 -24.24 -33.72 -1.77
N ARG A 436 -24.95 -33.08 -2.70
CA ARG A 436 -24.63 -31.71 -3.10
C ARG A 436 -24.89 -30.69 -2.00
N LEU A 437 -25.96 -30.86 -1.23
CA LEU A 437 -26.25 -29.99 -0.08
C LEU A 437 -25.20 -30.14 1.02
N ALA A 438 -24.69 -31.36 1.24
CA ALA A 438 -23.60 -31.63 2.18
C ALA A 438 -22.30 -30.89 1.80
N VAL A 439 -22.08 -30.59 0.52
CA VAL A 439 -20.94 -29.77 0.05
C VAL A 439 -21.27 -28.28 0.03
N ALA A 440 -22.46 -27.91 -0.48
CA ALA A 440 -22.83 -26.52 -0.66
C ALA A 440 -23.04 -25.76 0.66
N PHE A 441 -23.53 -26.43 1.71
CA PHE A 441 -23.74 -25.78 3.00
C PHE A 441 -22.41 -25.34 3.66
N PRO A 442 -21.37 -26.20 3.77
CA PRO A 442 -20.04 -25.76 4.18
C PRO A 442 -19.47 -24.64 3.32
N VAL A 443 -19.57 -24.74 1.99
CA VAL A 443 -19.06 -23.69 1.07
C VAL A 443 -19.77 -22.35 1.31
N ALA A 444 -21.10 -22.37 1.47
CA ALA A 444 -21.90 -21.20 1.78
C ALA A 444 -21.52 -20.60 3.16
N ALA A 445 -21.30 -21.44 4.16
CA ALA A 445 -20.85 -21.01 5.48
C ALA A 445 -19.45 -20.39 5.41
N VAL A 446 -18.52 -20.99 4.68
CA VAL A 446 -17.14 -20.50 4.52
C VAL A 446 -17.12 -19.13 3.84
N VAL A 447 -17.84 -18.94 2.72
CA VAL A 447 -17.82 -17.66 2.00
C VAL A 447 -18.47 -16.53 2.81
N LEU A 448 -19.54 -16.82 3.55
CA LEU A 448 -20.17 -15.87 4.48
C LEU A 448 -19.23 -15.53 5.64
N TRP A 449 -18.66 -16.55 6.27
CA TRP A 449 -17.75 -16.40 7.38
C TRP A 449 -16.51 -15.60 6.99
N ALA A 450 -15.91 -15.88 5.82
CA ALA A 450 -14.78 -15.13 5.30
C ALA A 450 -15.11 -13.64 5.05
N GLY A 451 -16.30 -13.34 4.52
CA GLY A 451 -16.78 -11.96 4.36
C GLY A 451 -16.92 -11.22 5.69
N VAL A 452 -17.50 -11.88 6.70
CA VAL A 452 -17.61 -11.32 8.07
C VAL A 452 -16.23 -11.14 8.70
N LEU A 453 -15.33 -12.09 8.49
CA LEU A 453 -13.98 -12.07 9.05
C LEU A 453 -13.14 -10.94 8.44
N GLN A 454 -13.22 -10.73 7.11
CA GLN A 454 -12.62 -9.57 6.43
C GLN A 454 -13.13 -8.26 7.01
N TYR A 455 -14.46 -8.12 7.13
CA TYR A 455 -15.06 -6.89 7.66
C TYR A 455 -14.56 -6.61 9.09
N ARG A 456 -14.54 -7.64 9.95
CA ARG A 456 -14.02 -7.51 11.32
C ARG A 456 -12.54 -7.15 11.34
N ALA A 457 -11.71 -7.75 10.49
CA ALA A 457 -10.28 -7.42 10.40
C ALA A 457 -10.09 -5.94 10.04
N GLU A 458 -10.77 -5.47 9.00
CA GLU A 458 -10.73 -4.09 8.53
C GLU A 458 -11.24 -3.07 9.56
N SER A 459 -12.29 -3.42 10.31
CA SER A 459 -12.75 -2.60 11.44
C SER A 459 -11.70 -2.49 12.55
N ARG A 460 -11.03 -3.60 12.89
CA ARG A 460 -9.97 -3.56 13.91
C ARG A 460 -8.74 -2.81 13.42
N LEU A 461 -8.41 -2.88 12.13
CA LEU A 461 -7.32 -2.11 11.53
C LEU A 461 -7.59 -0.60 11.55
N LEU A 462 -8.83 -0.19 11.28
CA LEU A 462 -9.23 1.21 11.42
C LEU A 462 -9.01 1.71 12.86
N TRP A 463 -9.43 0.92 13.86
CA TRP A 463 -9.15 1.23 15.27
C TRP A 463 -7.64 1.27 15.56
N THR A 464 -6.87 0.34 15.02
CA THR A 464 -5.40 0.30 15.17
C THR A 464 -4.73 1.54 14.57
N GLN A 465 -5.20 2.03 13.43
CA GLN A 465 -4.70 3.29 12.86
C GLN A 465 -4.97 4.46 13.82
N GLY A 466 -6.20 4.59 14.32
CA GLY A 466 -6.55 5.62 15.29
C GLY A 466 -5.73 5.56 16.58
N LEU A 467 -5.43 4.35 17.07
CA LEU A 467 -4.52 4.14 18.20
C LEU A 467 -3.11 4.67 17.91
N LEU A 468 -2.54 4.35 16.75
CA LEU A 468 -1.20 4.81 16.38
C LEU A 468 -1.14 6.33 16.19
N GLU A 469 -2.18 6.93 15.62
CA GLU A 469 -2.30 8.39 15.53
C GLU A 469 -2.36 9.02 16.92
N TRP A 470 -3.17 8.47 17.82
CA TRP A 470 -3.25 8.91 19.22
C TRP A 470 -1.91 8.80 19.96
N LEU A 471 -1.18 7.69 19.81
CA LEU A 471 0.15 7.50 20.42
C LEU A 471 1.21 8.52 19.96
N ASN A 472 1.00 9.13 18.79
CA ASN A 472 1.85 10.18 18.25
C ASN A 472 1.45 11.58 18.69
N THR A 473 0.33 11.75 19.41
CA THR A 473 -0.09 13.07 19.91
C THR A 473 0.73 13.51 21.13
N PRO A 474 1.00 14.81 21.30
CA PRO A 474 1.58 15.35 22.53
C PRO A 474 0.65 15.08 23.72
N GLY A 475 1.19 14.48 24.79
CA GLY A 475 0.41 14.17 25.99
C GLY A 475 -0.16 12.74 26.05
N ALA A 476 0.02 11.93 25.01
CA ALA A 476 -0.33 10.50 25.08
C ALA A 476 0.44 9.81 26.22
N PRO A 477 -0.22 8.92 27.01
CA PRO A 477 0.42 8.23 28.10
C PRO A 477 1.60 7.39 27.60
N ARG A 478 2.67 7.38 28.40
CA ARG A 478 3.90 6.60 28.12
C ARG A 478 4.16 5.52 29.16
N HIS A 479 3.41 5.53 30.27
CA HIS A 479 3.63 4.61 31.37
C HIS A 479 3.02 3.23 31.07
N PRO A 480 3.76 2.12 31.19
CA PRO A 480 3.28 0.80 30.81
C PRO A 480 2.08 0.30 31.64
N ALA A 481 1.89 0.83 32.86
CA ALA A 481 0.75 0.50 33.73
C ALA A 481 -0.50 1.37 33.48
N ASP A 482 -0.49 2.24 32.47
CA ASP A 482 -1.65 3.05 32.11
C ASP A 482 -2.83 2.15 31.67
N PRO A 483 -4.05 2.33 32.23
CA PRO A 483 -5.19 1.48 31.91
C PRO A 483 -5.59 1.47 30.43
N GLU A 484 -5.45 2.61 29.73
CA GLU A 484 -5.81 2.70 28.31
C GLU A 484 -4.80 1.92 27.45
N LEU A 485 -3.50 2.06 27.76
CA LEU A 485 -2.44 1.30 27.09
C LEU A 485 -2.55 -0.21 27.34
N LEU A 486 -2.90 -0.63 28.56
CA LEU A 486 -3.16 -2.03 28.88
C LEU A 486 -4.39 -2.59 28.15
N GLY A 487 -5.44 -1.79 28.00
CA GLY A 487 -6.60 -2.11 27.17
C GLY A 487 -6.22 -2.29 25.71
N ALA A 488 -5.47 -1.33 25.16
CA ALA A 488 -5.01 -1.34 23.78
C ALA A 488 -4.09 -2.55 23.49
N ARG A 489 -3.15 -2.85 24.39
CA ARG A 489 -2.29 -4.04 24.31
C ARG A 489 -3.11 -5.33 24.21
N ARG A 490 -4.04 -5.56 25.14
CA ARG A 490 -4.90 -6.76 25.14
C ARG A 490 -5.72 -6.88 23.85
N GLN A 491 -6.22 -5.76 23.35
CA GLN A 491 -6.98 -5.75 22.09
C GLN A 491 -6.11 -6.07 20.88
N LEU A 492 -4.87 -5.56 20.82
CA LEU A 492 -3.92 -5.88 19.74
C LEU A 492 -3.47 -7.34 19.79
N GLU A 493 -3.18 -7.88 20.97
CA GLU A 493 -2.84 -9.30 21.16
C GLU A 493 -4.00 -10.20 20.71
N ALA A 494 -5.23 -9.92 21.15
CA ALA A 494 -6.43 -10.64 20.72
C ALA A 494 -6.70 -10.51 19.21
N SER A 495 -6.36 -9.37 18.61
CA SER A 495 -6.50 -9.16 17.17
C SER A 495 -5.45 -9.92 16.37
N SER A 496 -4.20 -9.90 16.83
CA SER A 496 -3.10 -10.65 16.23
C SER A 496 -3.35 -12.17 16.26
N ALA A 497 -3.98 -12.68 17.33
CA ALA A 497 -4.39 -14.08 17.44
C ALA A 497 -5.60 -14.43 16.56
N ALA A 498 -6.59 -13.55 16.47
CA ALA A 498 -7.79 -13.77 15.65
C ALA A 498 -7.52 -13.69 14.14
N PHE A 499 -6.48 -12.94 13.73
CA PHE A 499 -6.13 -12.67 12.34
C PHE A 499 -4.66 -13.02 12.07
N PRO A 500 -4.29 -14.31 12.02
CA PRO A 500 -2.90 -14.75 11.92
C PRO A 500 -2.20 -14.38 10.60
N TRP A 501 -2.95 -14.03 9.55
CA TRP A 501 -2.39 -13.56 8.28
C TRP A 501 -2.08 -12.05 8.26
N GLU A 502 -2.54 -11.29 9.26
CA GLU A 502 -2.44 -9.83 9.25
C GLU A 502 -1.23 -9.34 10.06
N ALA A 503 -0.26 -8.71 9.38
CA ALA A 503 0.98 -8.22 9.98
C ALA A 503 0.83 -6.88 10.72
N ARG A 504 -0.20 -6.09 10.39
CA ARG A 504 -0.38 -4.74 10.97
C ARG A 504 -0.73 -4.76 12.45
N PHE A 505 -1.40 -5.80 12.95
CA PHE A 505 -1.68 -5.94 14.39
C PHE A 505 -0.41 -6.13 15.23
N PRO A 506 0.47 -7.11 14.92
CA PRO A 506 1.73 -7.23 15.64
C PRO A 506 2.69 -6.05 15.40
N ASP A 507 2.67 -5.39 14.23
CA ASP A 507 3.42 -4.14 14.02
C ASP A 507 2.96 -3.04 14.99
N ALA A 508 1.65 -2.80 15.06
CA ALA A 508 1.09 -1.82 15.99
C ALA A 508 1.34 -2.16 17.46
N LEU A 509 1.30 -3.45 17.82
CA LEU A 509 1.68 -3.92 19.16
C LEU A 509 3.14 -3.60 19.46
N GLY A 510 4.04 -3.87 18.52
CA GLY A 510 5.45 -3.55 18.66
C GLY A 510 5.69 -2.04 18.85
N ARG A 511 4.98 -1.19 18.10
CA ARG A 511 5.07 0.27 18.24
C ARG A 511 4.56 0.76 19.59
N LEU A 512 3.45 0.20 20.08
CA LEU A 512 2.90 0.52 21.40
C LEU A 512 3.89 0.13 22.50
N LEU A 513 4.45 -1.08 22.45
CA LEU A 513 5.42 -1.56 23.44
C LEU A 513 6.73 -0.77 23.39
N LEU A 514 7.18 -0.41 22.19
CA LEU A 514 8.37 0.43 22.01
C LEU A 514 8.14 1.83 22.60
N ALA A 515 6.93 2.38 22.47
CA ALA A 515 6.55 3.68 23.01
C ALA A 515 6.46 3.70 24.55
N THR A 516 6.29 2.55 25.19
CA THR A 516 6.24 2.39 26.67
C THR A 516 7.56 1.90 27.27
N GLY A 517 8.59 1.67 26.45
CA GLY A 517 9.91 1.21 26.88
C GLY A 517 10.06 -0.31 27.04
N ASP A 518 9.05 -1.10 26.68
CA ASP A 518 9.12 -2.58 26.67
C ASP A 518 9.80 -3.06 25.37
N HIS A 519 11.13 -3.00 25.35
CA HIS A 519 11.92 -3.35 24.17
C HIS A 519 11.87 -4.84 23.80
N ALA A 520 11.89 -5.73 24.79
CA ALA A 520 11.82 -7.18 24.55
C ALA A 520 10.45 -7.60 24.02
N GLY A 521 9.36 -7.07 24.61
CA GLY A 521 8.00 -7.29 24.11
C GLY A 521 7.81 -6.70 22.71
N ALA A 522 8.36 -5.50 22.45
CA ALA A 522 8.33 -4.90 21.14
C ALA A 522 9.07 -5.75 20.08
N ALA A 523 10.26 -6.26 20.42
CA ALA A 523 11.01 -7.12 19.52
C ALA A 523 10.23 -8.40 19.16
N ALA A 524 9.63 -9.08 20.14
CA ALA A 524 8.81 -10.27 19.89
C ALA A 524 7.57 -9.97 19.00
N ALA A 525 6.94 -8.81 19.21
CA ALA A 525 5.82 -8.36 18.39
C ALA A 525 6.27 -8.06 16.94
N PHE A 526 7.39 -7.36 16.74
CA PHE A 526 7.94 -7.10 15.41
C PHE A 526 8.44 -8.38 14.72
N GLU A 527 8.95 -9.37 15.44
CA GLU A 527 9.26 -10.69 14.88
C GLU A 527 8.00 -11.37 14.37
N THR A 528 6.89 -11.28 15.11
CA THR A 528 5.59 -11.80 14.67
C THR A 528 5.05 -11.03 13.45
N ALA A 529 5.29 -9.73 13.36
CA ALA A 529 4.95 -8.95 12.17
C ALA A 529 5.82 -9.35 10.97
N PHE A 530 7.12 -9.55 11.20
CA PHE A 530 8.10 -9.96 10.20
C PHE A 530 7.80 -11.34 9.61
N THR A 531 7.34 -12.31 10.41
CA THR A 531 6.96 -13.63 9.86
C THR A 531 5.73 -13.57 8.96
N ARG A 532 4.89 -12.53 9.10
CA ARG A 532 3.69 -12.30 8.29
C ARG A 532 3.95 -11.39 7.09
N ALA A 533 4.92 -10.49 7.19
CA ALA A 533 5.31 -9.55 6.13
C ALA A 533 6.84 -9.27 6.17
N PRO A 534 7.67 -10.17 5.62
CA PRO A 534 9.12 -10.11 5.84
C PRO A 534 9.85 -9.03 5.04
N HIS A 535 9.24 -8.51 3.98
CA HIS A 535 9.85 -7.50 3.13
C HIS A 535 9.42 -6.08 3.47
N ASP A 536 8.85 -5.83 4.66
CA ASP A 536 8.57 -4.48 5.13
C ASP A 536 9.83 -3.83 5.75
N PRO A 537 10.46 -2.83 5.10
CA PRO A 537 11.67 -2.20 5.61
C PRO A 537 11.43 -1.43 6.91
N VAL A 538 10.21 -0.95 7.18
CA VAL A 538 9.88 -0.21 8.39
C VAL A 538 9.80 -1.15 9.58
N VAL A 539 9.09 -2.27 9.44
CA VAL A 539 8.99 -3.29 10.51
C VAL A 539 10.37 -3.83 10.87
N LEU A 540 11.21 -4.14 9.88
CA LEU A 540 12.58 -4.59 10.11
C LEU A 540 13.46 -3.55 10.81
N SER A 541 13.29 -2.27 10.47
CA SER A 541 14.00 -1.17 11.14
C SER A 541 13.58 -1.05 12.60
N LEU A 542 12.28 -1.16 12.87
CA LEU A 542 11.74 -1.10 14.22
C LEU A 542 12.13 -2.33 15.06
N LEU A 543 12.20 -3.51 14.45
CA LEU A 543 12.77 -4.71 15.08
C LEU A 543 14.23 -4.47 15.48
N GLY A 544 15.05 -3.94 14.56
CA GLY A 544 16.43 -3.58 14.84
C GLY A 544 16.56 -2.58 16.00
N ARG A 545 15.69 -1.56 16.01
CA ARG A 545 15.62 -0.56 17.10
C ARG A 545 15.20 -1.17 18.44
N ALA A 546 14.19 -2.04 18.46
CA ALA A 546 13.72 -2.71 19.66
C ALA A 546 14.81 -3.62 20.25
N LEU A 547 15.44 -4.45 19.42
CA LEU A 547 16.54 -5.32 19.84
C LEU A 547 17.77 -4.52 20.33
N ALA A 548 18.07 -3.38 19.70
CA ALA A 548 19.16 -2.51 20.17
C ALA A 548 18.85 -1.93 21.56
N GLY A 549 17.62 -1.47 21.81
CA GLY A 549 17.20 -1.00 23.13
C GLY A 549 17.19 -2.10 24.20
N GLU A 550 16.80 -3.33 23.83
CA GLU A 550 16.90 -4.48 24.72
C GLU A 550 18.37 -4.77 25.09
N ALA A 551 19.27 -4.79 24.09
CA ALA A 551 20.70 -4.99 24.31
C ALA A 551 21.31 -3.90 25.20
N GLU A 552 20.90 -2.64 25.02
CA GLU A 552 21.31 -1.49 25.83
C GLU A 552 20.91 -1.69 27.31
N GLN A 553 19.64 -2.05 27.56
CA GLN A 553 19.15 -2.35 28.91
C GLN A 553 19.91 -3.51 29.55
N TRP A 554 20.22 -4.55 28.79
CA TRP A 554 20.98 -5.70 29.28
C TRP A 554 22.42 -5.32 29.60
N HIS A 555 23.05 -4.52 28.75
CA HIS A 555 24.41 -4.03 28.98
C HIS A 555 24.47 -3.14 30.23
N ALA A 556 23.56 -2.18 30.37
CA ALA A 556 23.45 -1.33 31.56
C ALA A 556 23.23 -2.14 32.84
N ALA A 557 22.42 -3.20 32.77
CA ALA A 557 22.18 -4.13 33.87
C ALA A 557 23.28 -5.21 34.06
N LYS A 558 24.38 -5.14 33.30
CA LYS A 558 25.49 -6.12 33.30
C LYS A 558 25.03 -7.57 33.10
N ARG A 559 23.97 -7.78 32.31
CA ARG A 559 23.45 -9.11 31.96
C ARG A 559 24.26 -9.72 30.82
N SER A 560 24.47 -11.03 30.89
CA SER A 560 25.08 -11.78 29.79
C SER A 560 24.15 -11.83 28.57
N GLY A 561 24.72 -11.95 27.37
CA GLY A 561 23.95 -12.12 26.12
C GLY A 561 23.60 -10.83 25.37
N ALA A 562 23.88 -9.63 25.91
CA ALA A 562 23.66 -8.35 25.21
C ALA A 562 24.28 -8.33 23.80
N GLY A 563 25.50 -8.86 23.64
CA GLY A 563 26.16 -8.96 22.34
C GLY A 563 25.44 -9.88 21.33
N GLN A 564 24.72 -10.91 21.77
CA GLN A 564 23.95 -11.79 20.89
C GLN A 564 22.66 -11.11 20.42
N VAL A 565 21.97 -10.40 21.32
CA VAL A 565 20.82 -9.56 20.98
C VAL A 565 21.22 -8.47 19.98
N LEU A 566 22.38 -7.84 20.20
CA LEU A 566 22.89 -6.80 19.31
C LEU A 566 23.28 -7.32 17.92
N LYS A 567 23.75 -8.56 17.81
CA LYS A 567 23.95 -9.24 16.51
C LYS A 567 22.64 -9.46 15.76
N ARG A 568 21.56 -9.82 16.46
CA ARG A 568 20.21 -9.92 15.86
C ARG A 568 19.72 -8.54 15.39
N ALA A 569 19.91 -7.50 16.21
CA ALA A 569 19.59 -6.13 15.86
C ALA A 569 20.32 -5.68 14.57
N LEU A 570 21.62 -5.96 14.46
CA LEU A 570 22.42 -5.68 13.27
C LEU A 570 21.88 -6.40 12.03
N SER A 571 21.50 -7.67 12.17
CA SER A 571 20.96 -8.47 11.07
C SER A 571 19.64 -7.89 10.54
N ALA A 572 18.73 -7.52 11.45
CA ALA A 572 17.45 -6.88 11.10
C ALA A 572 17.67 -5.53 10.41
N ALA A 573 18.53 -4.67 10.98
CA ALA A 573 18.83 -3.35 10.42
C ALA A 573 19.51 -3.43 9.03
N ARG A 574 20.44 -4.37 8.83
CA ARG A 574 21.08 -4.60 7.51
C ARG A 574 20.09 -5.17 6.48
N ARG A 575 19.14 -6.00 6.90
CA ARG A 575 18.04 -6.46 6.01
C ARG A 575 17.17 -5.29 5.57
N ALA A 576 16.78 -4.44 6.51
CA ALA A 576 16.01 -3.23 6.22
C ALA A 576 16.75 -2.29 5.24
N GLU A 577 18.06 -2.07 5.46
CA GLU A 577 18.88 -1.23 4.57
C GLU A 577 18.96 -1.80 3.15
N ARG A 578 19.05 -3.13 2.98
CA ARG A 578 19.06 -3.75 1.64
C ARG A 578 17.74 -3.54 0.90
N LEU A 579 16.61 -3.57 1.61
CA LEU A 579 15.30 -3.33 1.01
C LEU A 579 15.11 -1.86 0.63
N CYS A 580 15.52 -0.93 1.49
CA CYS A 580 15.43 0.50 1.20
C CYS A 580 16.58 1.30 1.85
N PRO A 581 17.73 1.49 1.16
CA PRO A 581 18.92 2.12 1.76
C PRO A 581 18.78 3.63 1.95
N MET A 582 17.76 4.23 1.31
CA MET A 582 17.43 5.65 1.34
C MET A 582 16.30 6.00 2.31
N LEU A 583 15.82 5.02 3.09
CA LEU A 583 14.91 5.24 4.18
C LEU A 583 15.70 5.63 5.43
N ALA A 584 15.21 6.61 6.19
CA ALA A 584 15.83 7.06 7.43
C ALA A 584 15.87 5.97 8.52
N ALA A 585 14.78 5.21 8.66
CA ALA A 585 14.61 4.25 9.75
C ALA A 585 15.67 3.12 9.78
N PRO A 586 16.06 2.49 8.66
CA PRO A 586 17.15 1.52 8.65
C PRO A 586 18.48 2.13 9.09
N GLN A 587 18.76 3.36 8.68
CA GLN A 587 19.99 4.07 9.02
C GLN A 587 20.02 4.45 10.50
N GLU A 588 18.88 4.85 11.07
CA GLU A 588 18.73 5.05 12.51
C GLU A 588 18.99 3.75 13.29
N ALA A 589 18.41 2.63 12.86
CA ALA A 589 18.62 1.33 13.52
C ALA A 589 20.09 0.89 13.46
N LEU A 590 20.75 1.04 12.30
CA LEU A 590 22.18 0.74 12.14
C LEU A 590 23.05 1.62 13.02
N TRP A 591 22.73 2.91 13.10
CA TRP A 591 23.43 3.86 13.96
C TRP A 591 23.37 3.46 15.43
N ARG A 592 22.17 3.14 15.96
CA ARG A 592 22.00 2.69 17.36
C ARG A 592 22.81 1.45 17.66
N VAL A 593 22.75 0.47 16.76
CA VAL A 593 23.49 -0.78 16.91
C VAL A 593 25.00 -0.54 16.90
N ALA A 594 25.48 0.29 15.98
CA ALA A 594 26.90 0.59 15.85
C ALA A 594 27.45 1.40 17.03
N ALA A 595 26.67 2.37 17.52
CA ALA A 595 27.01 3.16 18.69
C ALA A 595 27.17 2.28 19.94
N LEU A 596 26.21 1.40 20.20
CA LEU A 596 26.27 0.48 21.34
C LEU A 596 27.40 -0.55 21.19
N GLN A 597 27.67 -1.06 19.98
CA GLN A 597 28.82 -1.95 19.76
C GLN A 597 30.16 -1.24 20.02
N ALA A 598 30.29 0.02 19.60
CA ALA A 598 31.50 0.80 19.83
C ALA A 598 31.73 1.06 21.33
N GLU A 599 30.66 1.28 22.10
CA GLU A 599 30.70 1.43 23.55
C GLU A 599 31.04 0.12 24.28
N MET A 600 30.44 -1.00 23.86
CA MET A 600 30.65 -2.32 24.47
C MET A 600 32.02 -2.91 24.15
N ALA A 601 32.66 -2.50 23.06
CA ALA A 601 33.98 -2.98 22.70
C ALA A 601 35.00 -2.46 23.72
N GLU A 602 35.47 -3.35 24.59
CA GLU A 602 36.51 -3.07 25.60
C GLU A 602 37.71 -2.35 24.98
N THR A 603 38.41 -1.56 25.79
CA THR A 603 39.61 -0.77 25.45
C THR A 603 40.63 -1.59 24.65
N ALA A 604 40.49 -1.61 23.33
CA ALA A 604 41.45 -2.14 22.37
C ALA A 604 41.15 -1.59 20.97
N ASP A 605 42.17 -0.95 20.39
CA ASP A 605 42.40 -0.93 18.94
C ASP A 605 43.11 -2.27 18.63
N PRO A 606 42.60 -3.18 17.76
CA PRO A 606 41.80 -2.97 16.53
C PRO A 606 40.26 -3.24 16.48
N PRO A 607 39.54 -3.83 17.46
CA PRO A 607 38.12 -4.22 17.28
C PRO A 607 37.08 -3.08 17.23
N GLN A 608 37.39 -1.87 17.67
CA GLN A 608 36.43 -0.74 17.72
C GLN A 608 36.23 -0.03 16.37
N ARG A 609 37.25 -0.02 15.51
CA ARG A 609 37.28 0.79 14.28
C ARG A 609 36.10 0.53 13.33
N PRO A 610 35.73 -0.72 13.01
CA PRO A 610 34.61 -0.99 12.09
C PRO A 610 33.26 -0.47 12.60
N TRP A 611 33.07 -0.46 13.92
CA TRP A 611 31.83 0.02 14.55
C TRP A 611 31.75 1.55 14.51
N ASN A 612 32.87 2.23 14.75
CA ASN A 612 32.94 3.69 14.58
C ASN A 612 32.73 4.11 13.12
N GLU A 613 33.28 3.38 12.15
CA GLU A 613 33.02 3.64 10.71
C GLU A 613 31.54 3.45 10.36
N LEU A 614 30.90 2.40 10.88
CA LEU A 614 29.47 2.17 10.68
C LEU A 614 28.62 3.25 11.35
N ALA A 615 28.93 3.64 12.59
CA ALA A 615 28.21 4.69 13.32
C ALA A 615 28.33 6.06 12.60
N TRP A 616 29.54 6.39 12.11
CA TRP A 616 29.78 7.60 11.31
C TRP A 616 28.95 7.63 10.03
N THR A 617 29.00 6.55 9.24
CA THR A 617 28.33 6.49 7.94
C THR A 617 26.81 6.43 8.06
N SER A 618 26.28 5.62 8.97
CA SER A 618 24.83 5.46 9.19
C SER A 618 24.19 6.72 9.79
N SER A 619 24.83 7.39 10.76
CA SER A 619 24.32 8.66 11.32
C SER A 619 24.25 9.77 10.26
N ARG A 620 25.27 9.88 9.39
CA ARG A 620 25.27 10.83 8.27
C ARG A 620 24.11 10.56 7.29
N LYS A 621 23.90 9.29 6.90
CA LYS A 621 22.80 8.90 6.03
C LYS A 621 21.44 9.13 6.70
N ALA A 622 21.30 8.80 7.98
CA ALA A 622 20.07 9.00 8.75
C ALA A 622 19.66 10.48 8.72
N LEU A 623 20.60 11.39 8.99
CA LEU A 623 20.38 12.85 8.88
C LEU A 623 20.02 13.28 7.45
N GLN A 624 20.74 12.78 6.45
CA GLN A 624 20.46 13.07 5.03
C GLN A 624 19.03 12.69 4.63
N TYR A 625 18.49 11.61 5.21
CA TYR A 625 17.13 11.14 4.94
C TYR A 625 16.08 11.64 5.95
N GLY A 626 16.45 12.55 6.86
CA GLY A 626 15.52 13.20 7.78
C GLY A 626 15.15 12.41 9.04
N ALA A 627 16.05 11.57 9.56
CA ALA A 627 15.84 10.88 10.84
C ALA A 627 15.75 11.85 12.03
N ALA A 628 14.92 11.52 13.02
CA ALA A 628 14.81 12.22 14.30
C ALA A 628 15.06 11.24 15.47
N PRO A 629 15.77 11.66 16.54
CA PRO A 629 16.23 13.02 16.83
C PRO A 629 17.60 13.34 16.19
N ALA A 630 17.69 14.47 15.46
CA ALA A 630 18.92 14.87 14.76
C ALA A 630 20.09 15.22 15.69
N MET A 631 19.83 15.69 16.91
CA MET A 631 20.88 16.03 17.89
C MET A 631 21.75 14.83 18.27
N GLU A 632 21.15 13.67 18.58
CA GLU A 632 21.88 12.47 18.98
C GLU A 632 22.74 11.90 17.84
N HIS A 633 22.28 12.07 16.60
CA HIS A 633 23.09 11.76 15.42
C HIS A 633 24.33 12.64 15.34
N HIS A 634 24.24 13.95 15.59
CA HIS A 634 25.41 14.85 15.58
C HIS A 634 26.43 14.50 16.67
N LYS A 635 25.97 14.24 17.91
CA LYS A 635 26.85 13.83 19.02
C LYS A 635 27.59 12.53 18.71
N THR A 636 26.87 11.50 18.25
CA THR A 636 27.49 10.22 17.94
C THR A 636 28.45 10.33 16.77
N ARG A 637 28.08 11.12 15.76
CA ARG A 637 28.91 11.37 14.60
C ARG A 637 30.22 12.07 15.00
N ALA A 638 30.17 13.07 15.88
CA ALA A 638 31.38 13.68 16.44
C ALA A 638 32.25 12.68 17.23
N ARG A 639 31.66 11.87 18.11
CA ARG A 639 32.38 10.80 18.85
C ARG A 639 33.05 9.79 17.93
N ALA A 640 32.34 9.32 16.92
CA ALA A 640 32.85 8.36 15.94
C ALA A 640 34.01 8.96 15.13
N ALA A 641 33.90 10.20 14.67
CA ALA A 641 34.99 10.88 13.96
C ALA A 641 36.24 11.05 14.83
N LEU A 642 36.09 11.39 16.11
CA LEU A 642 37.20 11.44 17.06
C LEU A 642 37.89 10.08 17.19
N ALA A 643 37.13 9.01 17.37
CA ALA A 643 37.66 7.66 17.48
C ALA A 643 38.37 7.20 16.19
N LEU A 644 37.93 7.69 15.02
CA LEU A 644 38.55 7.43 13.72
C LEU A 644 39.71 8.38 13.38
N LYS A 645 40.11 9.26 14.30
CA LYS A 645 41.17 10.26 14.09
C LYS A 645 40.86 11.21 12.92
N MET A 646 39.60 11.61 12.78
CA MET A 646 39.08 12.53 11.75
C MET A 646 38.63 13.86 12.39
N PRO A 647 39.55 14.72 12.87
CA PRO A 647 39.20 15.90 13.67
C PRO A 647 38.37 16.94 12.91
N LYS A 648 38.61 17.14 11.61
CA LYS A 648 37.82 18.09 10.78
C LYS A 648 36.35 17.70 10.71
N ASP A 649 36.09 16.41 10.52
CA ASP A 649 34.76 15.83 10.46
C ASP A 649 34.04 15.86 11.83
N ALA A 650 34.79 15.70 12.92
CA ALA A 650 34.28 15.86 14.28
C ALA A 650 33.83 17.30 14.54
N VAL A 651 34.66 18.29 14.19
CA VAL A 651 34.33 19.73 14.31
C VAL A 651 33.09 20.08 13.50
N GLN A 652 32.98 19.59 12.26
CA GLN A 652 31.81 19.82 11.42
C GLN A 652 30.53 19.20 12.03
N ALA A 653 30.63 18.01 12.64
CA ALA A 653 29.49 17.38 13.30
C ALA A 653 29.04 18.17 14.54
N VAL A 654 29.99 18.68 15.32
CA VAL A 654 29.74 19.55 16.47
C VAL A 654 29.10 20.86 16.04
N GLU A 655 29.62 21.52 15.01
CA GLU A 655 29.07 22.76 14.46
C GLU A 655 27.60 22.61 14.08
N GLN A 656 27.27 21.54 13.37
CA GLN A 656 25.88 21.26 13.00
C GLN A 656 24.99 21.03 14.21
N GLY A 657 25.47 20.35 15.25
CA GLY A 657 24.74 20.16 16.50
C GLY A 657 24.52 21.47 17.28
N LEU A 658 25.56 22.29 17.45
CA LEU A 658 25.48 23.57 18.16
C LEU A 658 24.61 24.59 17.39
N ASN A 659 24.57 24.50 16.06
CA ASN A 659 23.63 25.26 15.24
C ASN A 659 22.18 24.84 15.49
N MET A 660 21.90 23.60 15.92
CA MET A 660 20.57 23.22 16.38
C MET A 660 20.31 23.77 17.78
N ASP A 661 21.12 23.36 18.77
CA ASP A 661 21.01 23.77 20.15
C ASP A 661 22.40 24.08 20.73
N PRO A 662 22.73 25.37 20.94
CA PRO A 662 24.02 25.76 21.47
C PRO A 662 24.15 25.50 22.98
N SER A 663 23.07 25.12 23.67
CA SER A 663 23.08 24.84 25.11
C SER A 663 23.59 23.44 25.48
N ASP A 664 23.78 22.57 24.49
CA ASP A 664 24.19 21.19 24.72
C ASP A 664 25.69 21.08 25.06
N MET A 665 26.00 20.89 26.35
CA MET A 665 27.37 20.82 26.86
C MET A 665 28.19 19.65 26.31
N ALA A 666 27.54 18.53 25.95
CA ALA A 666 28.27 17.38 25.42
C ALA A 666 28.94 17.70 24.08
N LEU A 667 28.37 18.61 23.29
CA LEU A 667 28.99 19.06 22.04
C LEU A 667 30.21 19.96 22.27
N TRP A 668 30.18 20.81 23.30
CA TRP A 668 31.32 21.63 23.70
C TRP A 668 32.49 20.77 24.20
N GLU A 669 32.22 19.74 25.00
CA GLU A 669 33.24 18.77 25.43
C GLU A 669 33.87 18.01 24.24
N LEU A 670 33.04 17.64 23.25
CA LEU A 670 33.52 16.99 22.03
C LEU A 670 34.35 17.93 21.16
N LEU A 671 34.05 19.23 21.16
CA LEU A 671 34.84 20.25 20.47
C LEU A 671 36.26 20.34 21.04
N GLU A 672 36.37 20.43 22.37
CA GLU A 672 37.67 20.54 23.05
C GLU A 672 38.53 19.30 22.81
N ARG A 673 37.91 18.11 22.75
CA ARG A 673 38.61 16.87 22.38
C ARG A 673 39.03 16.83 20.90
N ALA A 674 38.26 17.44 20.01
CA ALA A 674 38.55 17.48 18.58
C ALA A 674 39.69 18.44 18.24
N LEU A 675 39.82 19.51 19.02
CA LEU A 675 40.81 20.56 18.85
C LEU A 675 41.32 20.98 20.22
N PRO A 676 42.48 20.44 20.67
CA PRO A 676 43.13 20.88 21.90
C PRO A 676 43.53 22.35 21.85
N GLU A 677 43.86 22.86 20.66
CA GLU A 677 44.17 24.26 20.37
C GLU A 677 43.12 24.85 19.40
N PRO A 678 41.90 25.18 19.87
CA PRO A 678 40.82 25.68 19.01
C PRO A 678 41.08 27.10 18.46
N GLU A 679 42.11 27.76 18.98
CA GLU A 679 42.44 29.17 18.81
C GLU A 679 42.97 29.57 17.41
N THR A 680 43.40 28.62 16.59
CA THR A 680 43.91 28.90 15.23
C THR A 680 42.89 28.64 14.12
N ASN A 681 41.68 28.19 14.44
CA ASN A 681 40.70 27.78 13.44
C ASN A 681 39.57 28.83 13.26
N PRO A 682 39.52 29.56 12.13
CA PRO A 682 38.52 30.61 11.90
C PRO A 682 37.08 30.08 11.87
N VAL A 683 36.87 28.81 11.51
CA VAL A 683 35.55 28.16 11.52
C VAL A 683 35.05 27.99 12.95
N VAL A 684 35.93 27.58 13.86
CA VAL A 684 35.60 27.35 15.28
C VAL A 684 35.25 28.66 15.98
N PHE A 685 35.99 29.73 15.70
CA PHE A 685 35.65 31.06 16.19
C PHE A 685 34.27 31.53 15.71
N ALA A 686 33.99 31.41 14.40
CA ALA A 686 32.71 31.81 13.84
C ALA A 686 31.53 31.03 14.45
N MET A 687 31.70 29.73 14.62
CA MET A 687 30.74 28.86 15.30
C MET A 687 30.52 29.30 16.76
N ALA A 688 31.59 29.50 17.53
CA ALA A 688 31.49 29.91 18.93
C ALA A 688 30.81 31.28 19.09
N ARG A 689 31.13 32.23 18.20
CA ARG A 689 30.45 33.53 18.13
C ARG A 689 28.95 33.39 17.88
N ASN A 690 28.56 32.56 16.91
CA ASN A 690 27.14 32.34 16.60
C ASN A 690 26.39 31.71 17.79
N ALA A 691 27.01 30.75 18.48
CA ALA A 691 26.45 30.16 19.69
C ALA A 691 26.34 31.17 20.83
N TYR A 692 27.39 31.96 21.08
CA TYR A 692 27.42 33.02 22.10
C TYR A 692 26.28 34.02 21.92
N VAL A 693 26.07 34.53 20.69
CA VAL A 693 24.99 35.46 20.37
C VAL A 693 23.61 34.88 20.66
N ARG A 694 23.40 33.57 20.41
CA ARG A 694 22.13 32.88 20.68
C ARG A 694 21.92 32.56 22.16
N LEU A 695 22.99 32.29 22.91
CA LEU A 695 22.94 31.96 24.33
C LEU A 695 22.81 33.20 25.22
N LYS A 696 23.35 34.35 24.77
CA LYS A 696 23.38 35.59 25.55
C LYS A 696 22.01 36.02 26.12
N PRO A 697 20.88 36.00 25.39
CA PRO A 697 19.57 36.33 25.96
C PRO A 697 19.07 35.35 27.03
N ALA A 698 19.65 34.14 27.06
CA ALA A 698 19.31 33.05 27.99
C ALA A 698 20.49 32.70 28.92
N ALA A 699 21.39 33.65 29.18
CA ALA A 699 22.62 33.46 29.94
C ALA A 699 22.41 32.79 31.30
N THR A 700 21.39 33.21 32.05
CA THR A 700 21.06 32.65 33.37
C THR A 700 20.48 31.24 33.31
N ARG A 701 19.90 30.86 32.18
CA ARG A 701 19.32 29.52 31.96
C ARG A 701 20.38 28.52 31.52
N PHE A 702 21.38 28.96 30.76
CA PHE A 702 22.45 28.13 30.20
C PHE A 702 23.84 28.73 30.45
N PRO A 703 24.24 28.90 31.72
CA PRO A 703 25.44 29.65 32.07
C PRO A 703 26.72 28.94 31.61
N ASP A 704 26.81 27.62 31.74
CA ASP A 704 27.97 26.83 31.32
C ASP A 704 28.21 26.90 29.81
N ALA A 705 27.13 26.81 29.02
CA ALA A 705 27.22 26.88 27.57
C ALA A 705 27.67 28.26 27.08
N LEU A 706 27.20 29.34 27.73
CA LEU A 706 27.64 30.70 27.42
C LEU A 706 29.14 30.88 27.71
N VAL A 707 29.59 30.38 28.85
CA VAL A 707 31.00 30.40 29.24
C VAL A 707 31.87 29.58 28.29
N ALA A 708 31.42 28.39 27.87
CA ALA A 708 32.12 27.55 26.91
C ALA A 708 32.30 28.27 25.56
N ALA A 709 31.23 28.88 25.04
CA ALA A 709 31.28 29.66 23.80
C ALA A 709 32.22 30.87 23.92
N ALA A 710 32.12 31.62 25.02
CA ALA A 710 33.00 32.76 25.29
C ALA A 710 34.47 32.33 25.44
N GLY A 711 34.74 31.19 26.07
CA GLY A 711 36.08 30.65 26.24
C GLY A 711 36.76 30.31 24.93
N VAL A 712 36.04 29.70 23.99
CA VAL A 712 36.55 29.44 22.64
C VAL A 712 36.87 30.76 21.92
N MET A 713 36.00 31.77 22.03
CA MET A 713 36.22 33.08 21.42
C MET A 713 37.43 33.80 22.02
N VAL A 714 37.54 33.83 23.35
CA VAL A 714 38.64 34.49 24.09
C VAL A 714 39.98 33.85 23.73
N ARG A 715 40.08 32.52 23.73
CA ARG A 715 41.30 31.80 23.32
C ARG A 715 41.70 32.12 21.88
N SER A 716 40.73 32.17 20.97
CA SER A 716 40.97 32.47 19.55
C SER A 716 41.42 33.92 19.26
N CYS A 717 41.22 34.85 20.21
CA CYS A 717 41.70 36.23 20.05
C CYS A 717 43.20 36.40 20.35
N GLY A 718 43.85 35.40 20.97
CA GLY A 718 45.27 35.45 21.36
C GLY A 718 45.61 36.54 22.37
N LYS A 719 46.90 36.68 22.73
CA LYS A 719 47.42 37.79 23.56
C LYS A 719 47.57 39.06 22.71
N ALA A 720 46.47 39.63 22.25
CA ALA A 720 46.48 40.91 21.54
C ALA A 720 46.70 42.08 22.52
N PRO A 721 47.45 43.14 22.14
CA PRO A 721 47.65 44.31 22.99
C PRO A 721 46.32 45.05 23.25
N TYR A 722 46.20 45.60 24.45
CA TYR A 722 44.99 46.24 24.97
C TYR A 722 44.55 47.47 24.14
N PRO A 723 43.24 47.70 23.94
CA PRO A 723 42.10 46.87 24.32
C PRO A 723 41.84 45.75 23.30
N SER A 724 41.82 44.51 23.77
CA SER A 724 41.61 43.34 22.93
C SER A 724 40.10 43.05 22.73
N PRO A 725 39.69 42.44 21.61
CA PRO A 725 38.33 41.91 21.47
C PRO A 725 37.93 40.91 22.56
N ALA A 726 38.90 40.21 23.18
CA ALA A 726 38.66 39.30 24.30
C ALA A 726 38.19 40.05 25.56
N ASP A 727 38.73 41.24 25.83
CA ASP A 727 38.38 42.05 27.01
C ASP A 727 36.90 42.40 27.05
N ARG A 728 36.33 42.74 25.88
CA ARG A 728 34.91 43.04 25.73
C ARG A 728 34.03 41.83 26.04
N ILE A 729 34.44 40.65 25.59
CA ILE A 729 33.71 39.39 25.83
C ILE A 729 33.76 39.04 27.32
N VAL A 730 34.93 39.11 27.95
CA VAL A 730 35.10 38.81 29.38
C VAL A 730 34.24 39.75 30.25
N ARG A 731 34.31 41.08 30.03
CA ARG A 731 33.50 42.06 30.78
C ARG A 731 32.00 41.89 30.57
N GLU A 732 31.59 41.42 29.40
CA GLU A 732 30.18 41.16 29.11
C GLU A 732 29.68 39.88 29.78
N VAL A 733 30.46 38.80 29.72
CA VAL A 733 30.14 37.54 30.42
C VAL A 733 30.10 37.76 31.94
N PHE A 734 31.06 38.50 32.50
CA PHE A 734 31.10 38.81 33.93
C PHE A 734 29.89 39.64 34.37
N ARG A 735 29.42 40.59 33.56
CA ARG A 735 28.17 41.32 33.82
C ARG A 735 26.94 40.43 33.80
N LEU A 736 26.88 39.45 32.90
CA LEU A 736 25.75 38.54 32.78
C LEU A 736 25.75 37.43 33.84
N LEU A 737 26.94 37.01 34.29
CA LEU A 737 27.18 35.86 35.16
C LEU A 737 28.27 36.15 36.22
N PRO A 738 28.06 37.11 37.14
CA PRO A 738 29.10 37.60 38.05
C PRO A 738 29.63 36.53 39.03
N ASP A 739 28.75 35.61 39.44
CA ASP A 739 29.08 34.56 40.42
C ASP A 739 29.51 33.24 39.78
N HIS A 740 29.56 33.15 38.44
CA HIS A 740 29.90 31.91 37.76
C HIS A 740 31.41 31.66 37.78
N PRO A 741 31.89 30.49 38.26
CA PRO A 741 33.33 30.22 38.38
C PRO A 741 34.05 30.28 37.03
N GLY A 742 33.36 29.87 35.97
CA GLY A 742 33.85 29.96 34.60
C GLY A 742 34.10 31.40 34.10
N ALA A 743 33.33 32.40 34.57
CA ALA A 743 33.55 33.80 34.19
C ALA A 743 34.88 34.34 34.75
N ARG A 744 35.25 33.92 35.96
CA ARG A 744 36.56 34.24 36.56
C ARG A 744 37.70 33.56 35.80
N ASN A 745 37.54 32.29 35.42
CA ASN A 745 38.54 31.57 34.63
C ASN A 745 38.77 32.19 33.24
N LEU A 746 37.73 32.77 32.62
CA LEU A 746 37.86 33.52 31.37
C LEU A 746 38.73 34.77 31.52
N ALA A 747 38.61 35.48 32.64
CA ALA A 747 39.43 36.65 32.94
C ALA A 747 40.93 36.27 33.08
N VAL A 748 41.22 35.19 33.79
CA VAL A 748 42.60 34.64 33.87
C VAL A 748 43.13 34.26 32.49
N THR A 749 42.30 33.60 31.67
CA THR A 749 42.68 33.15 30.32
C THR A 749 42.97 34.33 29.38
N ALA A 750 42.25 35.44 29.52
CA ALA A 750 42.50 36.67 28.78
C ALA A 750 43.68 37.50 29.31
N GLY A 751 44.35 37.07 30.38
CA GLY A 751 45.53 37.74 30.95
C GLY A 751 45.20 38.87 31.92
N PHE A 752 43.99 38.92 32.47
CA PHE A 752 43.64 39.88 33.52
C PHE A 752 44.28 39.50 34.85
N ASN A 753 44.91 40.47 35.51
CA ASN A 753 45.40 40.32 36.87
C ASN A 753 44.22 40.50 37.85
N LEU A 754 43.71 39.40 38.40
CA LEU A 754 42.56 39.43 39.31
C LEU A 754 42.87 40.08 40.68
N GLU A 755 44.15 40.37 40.96
CA GLU A 755 44.60 41.09 42.17
C GLU A 755 44.58 42.63 42.01
N GLU A 756 44.45 43.16 40.79
CA GLU A 756 44.16 44.57 40.56
C GLU A 756 42.64 44.75 40.43
N GLU A 757 42.03 45.38 41.42
CA GLU A 757 40.59 45.67 41.59
C GLU A 757 39.93 46.47 40.42
N THR A 758 40.59 46.66 39.28
CA THR A 758 40.14 47.57 38.21
C THR A 758 39.14 46.97 37.20
N ILE A 759 38.70 45.73 37.37
CA ILE A 759 37.59 45.16 36.59
C ILE A 759 36.25 45.30 37.34
N LEU A 760 36.29 45.37 38.68
CA LEU A 760 35.11 45.30 39.53
C LEU A 760 34.41 46.66 39.71
N GLU A 761 35.13 47.78 39.56
CA GLU A 761 34.55 49.11 39.84
C GLU A 761 33.74 49.74 38.69
N GLU A 762 33.88 49.28 37.43
CA GLU A 762 33.14 49.85 36.29
C GLU A 762 31.85 49.06 35.90
N THR A 763 31.46 48.03 36.65
CA THR A 763 30.33 47.15 36.27
C THR A 763 29.34 46.79 37.38
N ALA A 764 29.25 47.59 38.46
CA ALA A 764 28.03 47.61 39.28
C ALA A 764 26.88 48.27 38.46
N PRO A 765 25.62 47.85 38.65
CA PRO A 765 24.51 48.15 37.72
C PRO A 765 24.27 49.64 37.43
#